data_AF-A0A812Q6T9-F1
#
_entry.id   AF-A0A812Q6T9-F1
#
_cell.length_a   1.000
_cell.length_b   1.000
_cell.length_c   1.000
_cell.angle_alpha   90.00
_cell.angle_beta   90.00
_cell.angle_gamma   90.00
#
_symmetry.space_group_name_H-M   'P 1'
#
loop_
_entity.id
_entity.type
_entity.pdbx_description
1 polymer ?
#
loop_
_entity_poly.entity_id
_entity_poly.type
_entity_poly.pdbx_seq_one_letter_code
_entity_poly.pdbx_strand_id
1 'polypeptide(L)'
;MNFAASLSSTSPLLQVKIRLRTWLVEKDLLKSTVSDICHAPPLTLPAASQGESPQKKARVHSYKEMFNGGNCVRSLQRSKVYEAGGSILWMSPFPAPPEGKSQEYGSVIKPSDFTYSQMVEAQSLFQASDVYHDGRILYPNVIQCMVSVIDPLLGKVKDFPQTLSLISGHLPLYAWWLSVYEALQESADDRLLRLWQAGLTATIQIHLVDSDGQLARLCIASSEALRNLQASNDSLMAFCERLVVLTKSYKVQKQQDVLDRLKKDGVLFQGRAINKNVLVAAESIQRHMSPEARQTLVYLSSKYGTSVLTEQVGKLYKIILMISRLTSSRLPGENTANILSLVLSQIANALDLEILKTSQLTGEGLTGKEGKDAQNITNADDVPIVSLCLTQISVAFNANQSLGLLDDCPKSVKEALSRLLDPQKFRLELDLSFASVQSSGLDPPATTYDEASHMTLDRVKESLKDVTYTGQKANFDPLVDWAFSLADGQLMSSLRKLSLESDISKALVSGDLEVAKELREAMKVFEQVASDTPAPAMSWQQLMEIGHDTEQDADLRKMFKKQEREEVWSRASTVRKSLVSYSSLTNWKRSSLDAAYKASPCVSFTGEMNKKFMLFHLAADLCFEGEKGWSGPAKCKASPMLDLFKDKLAFVSEVSGNKMSLVFDGRIEDTTDSKETVELSITYSGKFHKTHSRRVFGSQKNHEIAVMILGPQRIRLQSQAREDPDDYRIQGEDSTAYTSYVKVPYPETEGLPRVPFKVKAKVLGLDLPRDEDKSPGSLNHRWPKDWSFGENVPMFWSETKCSGLYEAILDNYQIAMVCDLSPSSALMAACLSRNIRYHGLTLSDQHTEFLERLSDREAIRHICCKEHPLWQEDLAGLLNSHFPTEANPVSSGKNQANPATPPE
;
A
#
# COMPACT_ATOMS: atom_id res chain seq x y z
N MET A 1 26.02 -15.05 20.53
CA MET A 1 26.55 -13.72 20.12
C MET A 1 27.90 -13.37 20.77
N ASN A 2 28.34 -13.99 21.87
CA ASN A 2 29.56 -13.58 22.59
C ASN A 2 30.92 -14.03 22.01
N PHE A 3 30.97 -14.78 20.90
CA PHE A 3 32.24 -15.02 20.19
C PHE A 3 32.62 -13.86 19.25
N ALA A 4 31.67 -13.01 18.89
CA ALA A 4 31.88 -11.88 17.98
C ALA A 4 32.12 -10.55 18.71
N ALA A 5 31.65 -10.41 19.96
CA ALA A 5 31.62 -9.12 20.67
C ALA A 5 32.91 -8.76 21.45
N SER A 6 33.87 -9.68 21.66
CA SER A 6 35.04 -9.43 22.52
C SER A 6 36.35 -9.11 21.78
N LEU A 7 36.30 -8.61 20.54
CA LEU A 7 37.46 -8.63 19.62
C LEU A 7 38.01 -7.24 19.29
N SER A 8 38.35 -6.46 20.30
CA SER A 8 39.17 -5.26 20.14
C SER A 8 40.66 -5.64 20.14
N SER A 9 41.30 -5.53 18.97
CA SER A 9 42.76 -5.42 18.68
C SER A 9 43.56 -6.61 18.09
N THR A 10 43.05 -7.85 18.03
CA THR A 10 43.62 -8.93 17.18
C THR A 10 42.54 -9.98 16.88
N SER A 11 42.48 -10.53 15.65
CA SER A 11 41.49 -11.57 15.30
C SER A 11 41.62 -12.77 16.26
N PRO A 12 40.54 -13.33 16.85
CA PRO A 12 40.64 -14.42 17.83
C PRO A 12 41.23 -15.68 17.19
N LEU A 13 40.99 -15.90 15.90
CA LEU A 13 41.67 -16.96 15.15
C LEU A 13 43.20 -16.77 15.19
N LEU A 14 43.69 -15.54 15.07
CA LEU A 14 45.12 -15.27 15.15
C LEU A 14 45.66 -15.65 16.53
N GLN A 15 44.90 -15.41 17.61
CA GLN A 15 45.28 -15.85 18.94
C GLN A 15 45.32 -17.38 19.07
N VAL A 16 44.34 -18.09 18.50
CA VAL A 16 44.35 -19.57 18.44
C VAL A 16 45.55 -20.08 17.65
N LYS A 17 45.86 -19.46 16.50
CA LYS A 17 47.04 -19.80 15.69
C LYS A 17 48.34 -19.61 16.48
N ILE A 18 48.48 -18.49 17.19
CA ILE A 18 49.66 -18.19 18.02
C ILE A 18 49.78 -19.21 19.15
N ARG A 19 48.70 -19.49 19.89
CA ARG A 19 48.70 -20.49 20.98
C ARG A 19 49.02 -21.89 20.48
N LEU A 20 48.41 -22.32 19.38
CA LEU A 20 48.72 -23.61 18.76
C LEU A 20 50.19 -23.67 18.34
N ARG A 21 50.73 -22.61 17.72
CA ARG A 21 52.15 -22.53 17.34
C ARG A 21 53.06 -22.70 18.55
N THR A 22 52.81 -21.94 19.62
CA THR A 22 53.60 -22.00 20.84
C THR A 22 53.59 -23.42 21.41
N TRP A 23 52.41 -24.03 21.53
CA TRP A 23 52.28 -25.41 21.99
C TRP A 23 53.03 -26.41 21.09
N LEU A 24 52.93 -26.28 19.76
CA LEU A 24 53.64 -27.17 18.83
C LEU A 24 55.17 -27.04 18.93
N VAL A 25 55.68 -25.83 19.17
CA VAL A 25 57.13 -25.59 19.38
C VAL A 25 57.57 -26.18 20.73
N GLU A 26 56.79 -26.01 21.79
CA GLU A 26 57.07 -26.59 23.12
C GLU A 26 57.10 -28.12 23.10
N LYS A 27 56.27 -28.75 22.26
CA LYS A 27 56.21 -30.21 22.09
C LYS A 27 57.19 -30.77 21.04
N ASP A 28 58.07 -29.93 20.46
CA ASP A 28 58.99 -30.30 19.38
C ASP A 28 58.30 -30.89 18.13
N LEU A 29 57.05 -30.50 17.89
CA LEU A 29 56.24 -30.91 16.73
C LEU A 29 56.36 -29.92 15.56
N LEU A 30 56.83 -28.70 15.84
CA LEU A 30 57.10 -27.68 14.83
C LEU A 30 58.44 -27.00 15.15
N LYS A 31 59.32 -26.88 14.15
CA LYS A 31 60.60 -26.19 14.32
C LYS A 31 60.37 -24.73 14.71
N SER A 32 61.10 -24.23 15.70
CA SER A 32 61.04 -22.83 16.15
C SER A 32 61.30 -21.81 15.04
N THR A 33 62.01 -22.21 13.99
CA THR A 33 62.30 -21.42 12.79
C THR A 33 61.09 -21.17 11.89
N VAL A 34 59.99 -21.92 12.08
CA VAL A 34 58.75 -21.71 11.33
C VAL A 34 58.03 -20.48 11.90
N SER A 35 58.01 -19.40 11.12
CA SER A 35 57.39 -18.13 11.51
C SER A 35 55.86 -18.22 11.61
N ASP A 36 55.23 -19.05 10.77
CA ASP A 36 53.77 -19.25 10.72
C ASP A 36 53.44 -20.75 10.54
N ILE A 37 52.49 -21.25 11.34
CA ILE A 37 52.01 -22.64 11.30
C ILE A 37 51.45 -23.05 9.93
N CYS A 38 51.09 -22.08 9.09
CA CYS A 38 50.65 -22.34 7.72
C CYS A 38 51.75 -22.93 6.83
N HIS A 39 53.02 -22.86 7.24
CA HIS A 39 54.12 -23.54 6.56
C HIS A 39 54.34 -24.98 7.04
N ALA A 40 53.49 -25.52 7.92
CA ALA A 40 53.62 -26.90 8.37
C ALA A 40 53.40 -27.86 7.17
N PRO A 41 54.35 -28.75 6.88
CA PRO A 41 54.21 -29.74 5.82
C PRO A 41 53.14 -30.77 6.19
N PRO A 42 52.53 -31.43 5.20
CA PRO A 42 51.55 -32.46 5.50
C PRO A 42 52.27 -33.66 6.12
N LEU A 43 51.59 -34.41 6.98
CA LEU A 43 52.23 -35.47 7.75
C LEU A 43 52.54 -36.65 6.84
N THR A 44 53.83 -36.94 6.66
CA THR A 44 54.27 -38.09 5.87
C THR A 44 53.90 -39.37 6.62
N LEU A 45 52.85 -40.06 6.15
CA LEU A 45 52.60 -41.41 6.62
C LEU A 45 53.75 -42.30 6.12
N PRO A 46 54.33 -43.17 6.97
CA PRO A 46 55.37 -44.09 6.51
C PRO A 46 54.79 -44.91 5.36
N ALA A 47 55.32 -44.67 4.15
CA ALA A 47 55.16 -45.65 3.08
C ALA A 47 55.68 -46.96 3.65
N ALA A 48 54.93 -48.06 3.46
CA ALA A 48 55.40 -49.40 3.80
C ALA A 48 56.85 -49.49 3.35
N SER A 49 57.76 -49.53 4.31
CA SER A 49 59.19 -49.44 4.05
C SER A 49 59.54 -50.55 3.07
N GLN A 50 60.12 -50.17 1.94
CA GLN A 50 60.83 -51.11 1.09
C GLN A 50 62.03 -51.61 1.91
N GLY A 51 61.80 -52.62 2.75
CA GLY A 51 62.83 -53.11 3.66
C GLY A 51 62.40 -54.19 4.66
N GLU A 52 61.11 -54.36 4.96
CA GLU A 52 60.68 -55.38 5.93
C GLU A 52 59.98 -56.59 5.29
N SER A 53 60.32 -57.76 5.85
CA SER A 53 60.09 -59.13 5.36
C SER A 53 58.64 -59.46 4.91
N PRO A 54 58.42 -60.51 4.08
CA PRO A 54 57.16 -60.75 3.36
C PRO A 54 55.95 -61.18 4.20
N GLN A 55 56.01 -61.16 5.54
CA GLN A 55 54.98 -61.77 6.40
C GLN A 55 54.31 -60.76 7.33
N LYS A 56 53.56 -59.84 6.71
CA LYS A 56 52.27 -59.26 7.16
C LYS A 56 52.09 -57.97 6.37
N LYS A 57 51.68 -58.11 5.11
CA LYS A 57 51.15 -56.98 4.34
C LYS A 57 49.94 -56.46 5.09
N ALA A 58 50.11 -55.41 5.89
CA ALA A 58 49.00 -54.56 6.26
C ALA A 58 48.31 -54.15 4.96
N ARG A 59 47.05 -54.56 4.79
CA ARG A 59 46.24 -54.15 3.65
C ARG A 59 45.94 -52.66 3.81
N VAL A 60 46.85 -51.80 3.36
CA VAL A 60 46.59 -50.36 3.30
C VAL A 60 45.80 -50.10 2.02
N HIS A 61 44.46 -50.03 2.14
CA HIS A 61 43.53 -49.89 1.02
C HIS A 61 43.45 -48.47 0.41
N SER A 62 44.25 -47.50 0.87
CA SER A 62 44.29 -46.16 0.28
C SER A 62 45.68 -45.52 0.37
N TYR A 63 46.55 -45.76 -0.61
CA TYR A 63 47.70 -44.89 -0.81
C TYR A 63 47.23 -43.66 -1.62
N LYS A 64 47.10 -42.51 -0.96
CA LYS A 64 47.04 -41.21 -1.63
C LYS A 64 48.43 -40.60 -1.61
N GLU A 65 48.89 -40.06 -2.73
CA GLU A 65 50.19 -39.38 -2.75
C GLU A 65 50.15 -38.15 -1.82
N MET A 66 51.27 -37.86 -1.16
CA MET A 66 51.44 -36.61 -0.43
C MET A 66 51.65 -35.46 -1.43
N PHE A 67 51.19 -34.26 -1.07
CA PHE A 67 51.26 -33.09 -1.94
C PHE A 67 52.66 -32.92 -2.55
N ASN A 68 52.72 -32.87 -3.89
CA ASN A 68 53.94 -32.64 -4.64
C ASN A 68 53.71 -31.52 -5.67
N GLY A 69 54.38 -30.39 -5.52
CA GLY A 69 54.20 -29.22 -6.40
C GLY A 69 54.42 -29.53 -7.89
N GLY A 70 55.38 -30.39 -8.23
CA GLY A 70 55.63 -30.80 -9.61
C GLY A 70 54.53 -31.68 -10.21
N ASN A 71 53.97 -32.61 -9.42
CA ASN A 71 52.80 -33.38 -9.84
C ASN A 71 51.54 -32.51 -9.91
N CYS A 72 51.37 -31.59 -8.95
CA CYS A 72 50.30 -30.61 -8.93
C CYS A 72 50.26 -29.80 -10.23
N VAL A 73 51.37 -29.17 -10.61
CA VAL A 73 51.46 -28.38 -11.85
C VAL A 73 51.12 -29.23 -13.07
N ARG A 74 51.72 -30.43 -13.20
CA ARG A 74 51.45 -31.32 -14.34
C ARG A 74 49.98 -31.76 -14.42
N SER A 75 49.37 -32.11 -13.29
CA SER A 75 47.97 -32.51 -13.22
C SER A 75 47.02 -31.34 -13.50
N LEU A 76 47.28 -30.15 -12.96
CA LEU A 76 46.49 -28.96 -13.27
C LEU A 76 46.59 -28.56 -14.75
N GLN A 77 47.76 -28.71 -15.39
CA GLN A 77 47.92 -28.47 -16.83
C GLN A 77 47.16 -29.49 -17.68
N ARG A 78 47.17 -30.76 -17.27
CA ARG A 78 46.61 -31.87 -18.08
C ARG A 78 45.11 -32.09 -17.85
N SER A 79 44.69 -32.21 -16.59
CA SER A 79 43.34 -32.62 -16.17
C SER A 79 42.57 -31.54 -15.43
N LYS A 80 43.18 -30.37 -15.17
CA LYS A 80 42.59 -29.25 -14.41
C LYS A 80 42.25 -29.58 -12.94
N VAL A 81 42.63 -30.77 -12.47
CA VAL A 81 42.36 -31.27 -11.11
C VAL A 81 43.59 -31.99 -10.58
N TYR A 82 43.91 -31.77 -9.31
CA TYR A 82 44.95 -32.45 -8.57
C TYR A 82 44.42 -32.91 -7.20
N GLU A 83 44.66 -34.15 -6.79
CA GLU A 83 44.26 -34.67 -5.47
C GLU A 83 45.47 -35.27 -4.74
N ALA A 84 45.67 -34.88 -3.49
CA ALA A 84 46.77 -35.36 -2.65
C ALA A 84 46.46 -35.24 -1.15
N GLY A 85 47.25 -35.91 -0.31
CA GLY A 85 47.31 -35.62 1.13
C GLY A 85 47.95 -34.26 1.37
N GLY A 86 47.29 -33.39 2.15
CA GLY A 86 47.69 -32.01 2.38
C GLY A 86 47.40 -31.54 3.81
N SER A 87 47.70 -30.27 4.08
CA SER A 87 47.44 -29.63 5.36
C SER A 87 46.31 -28.61 5.24
N ILE A 88 45.38 -28.64 6.19
CA ILE A 88 44.28 -27.68 6.25
C ILE A 88 44.74 -26.25 6.57
N LEU A 89 45.94 -26.10 7.10
CA LEU A 89 46.53 -24.82 7.46
C LEU A 89 46.91 -23.99 6.23
N TRP A 90 46.90 -24.60 5.04
CA TRP A 90 47.14 -23.91 3.77
C TRP A 90 45.95 -23.11 3.27
N MET A 91 44.78 -23.30 3.88
CA MET A 91 43.58 -22.54 3.56
C MET A 91 43.38 -21.41 4.55
N SER A 92 43.00 -20.25 4.03
CA SER A 92 42.44 -19.21 4.88
C SER A 92 40.98 -19.55 5.20
N PRO A 93 40.56 -19.54 6.48
CA PRO A 93 39.15 -19.63 6.83
C PRO A 93 38.37 -18.37 6.45
N PHE A 94 39.07 -17.27 6.15
CA PHE A 94 38.51 -16.03 5.63
C PHE A 94 39.00 -15.85 4.19
N PRO A 95 38.19 -16.19 3.16
CA PRO A 95 38.61 -16.03 1.78
C PRO A 95 38.86 -14.54 1.51
N ALA A 96 40.11 -14.17 1.23
CA ALA A 96 40.42 -12.87 0.65
C ALA A 96 40.02 -12.92 -0.84
N PRO A 97 39.49 -11.83 -1.42
CA PRO A 97 39.33 -11.77 -2.87
C PRO A 97 40.72 -11.97 -3.51
N PRO A 98 40.84 -12.81 -4.55
CA PRO A 98 42.14 -13.06 -5.18
C PRO A 98 42.74 -11.76 -5.70
N GLU A 99 44.03 -11.53 -5.39
CA GLU A 99 44.75 -10.30 -5.76
C GLU A 99 44.62 -10.01 -7.28
N GLY A 100 44.25 -8.77 -7.62
CA GLY A 100 44.21 -8.29 -9.00
C GLY A 100 42.94 -8.58 -9.81
N LYS A 101 41.88 -9.17 -9.21
CA LYS A 101 40.57 -9.36 -9.86
C LYS A 101 39.49 -8.53 -9.13
N SER A 102 38.51 -8.02 -9.89
CA SER A 102 37.40 -7.19 -9.38
C SER A 102 36.70 -7.85 -8.20
N GLN A 103 36.04 -7.05 -7.35
CA GLN A 103 35.19 -7.49 -6.23
C GLN A 103 34.17 -8.60 -6.59
N GLU A 104 33.93 -8.87 -7.87
CA GLU A 104 33.00 -9.87 -8.37
C GLU A 104 33.40 -11.33 -8.07
N TYR A 105 34.70 -11.68 -8.09
CA TYR A 105 35.16 -13.06 -7.77
C TYR A 105 34.84 -13.46 -6.32
N GLY A 106 34.85 -12.48 -5.40
CA GLY A 106 34.50 -12.70 -3.99
C GLY A 106 33.02 -13.01 -3.75
N SER A 107 32.15 -12.80 -4.75
CA SER A 107 30.71 -13.04 -4.60
C SER A 107 30.32 -14.53 -4.59
N VAL A 108 31.06 -15.39 -5.31
CA VAL A 108 30.75 -16.82 -5.48
C VAL A 108 31.31 -17.66 -4.32
N ILE A 109 32.47 -17.26 -3.79
CA ILE A 109 33.21 -17.94 -2.71
C ILE A 109 32.96 -17.25 -1.36
N LYS A 110 31.69 -16.94 -1.10
CA LYS A 110 31.32 -16.57 0.27
C LYS A 110 31.31 -17.83 1.13
N PRO A 111 31.85 -17.77 2.36
CA PRO A 111 31.58 -18.80 3.36
C PRO A 111 30.08 -19.03 3.42
N SER A 112 29.66 -20.30 3.44
CA SER A 112 28.25 -20.65 3.62
C SER A 112 27.75 -19.99 4.91
N ASP A 113 26.52 -19.48 4.94
CA ASP A 113 25.96 -18.83 6.14
C ASP A 113 25.63 -19.90 7.20
N PHE A 114 26.65 -20.36 7.93
CA PHE A 114 26.49 -21.29 9.05
C PHE A 114 26.55 -20.56 10.39
N THR A 115 25.83 -21.09 11.36
CA THR A 115 25.66 -20.50 12.69
C THR A 115 26.69 -21.07 13.66
N TYR A 116 26.91 -20.38 14.78
CA TYR A 116 27.78 -20.92 15.84
C TYR A 116 27.28 -22.27 16.35
N SER A 117 25.96 -22.45 16.48
CA SER A 117 25.35 -23.72 16.87
C SER A 117 25.70 -24.85 15.89
N GLN A 118 25.61 -24.59 14.57
CA GLN A 118 26.01 -25.56 13.55
C GLN A 118 27.51 -25.85 13.60
N MET A 119 28.34 -24.87 13.93
CA MET A 119 29.78 -25.06 14.11
C MET A 119 30.10 -25.93 15.32
N VAL A 120 29.40 -25.75 16.44
CA VAL A 120 29.50 -26.58 17.65
C VAL A 120 29.02 -28.00 17.35
N GLU A 121 27.87 -28.16 16.70
CA GLU A 121 27.36 -29.46 16.27
C GLU A 121 28.36 -30.18 15.37
N ALA A 122 28.95 -29.47 14.40
CA ALA A 122 29.96 -30.02 13.51
C ALA A 122 31.27 -30.45 14.21
N GLN A 123 31.48 -30.11 15.49
CA GLN A 123 32.61 -30.65 16.25
C GLN A 123 32.50 -32.16 16.48
N SER A 124 31.30 -32.75 16.42
CA SER A 124 31.16 -34.21 16.49
C SER A 124 31.83 -34.93 15.31
N LEU A 125 32.11 -34.22 14.21
CA LEU A 125 32.90 -34.75 13.11
C LEU A 125 34.37 -35.02 13.49
N PHE A 126 34.86 -34.41 14.58
CA PHE A 126 36.24 -34.53 15.05
C PHE A 126 36.35 -35.37 16.33
N GLN A 127 35.60 -36.47 16.37
CA GLN A 127 35.72 -37.50 17.41
C GLN A 127 36.67 -38.62 16.96
N ALA A 128 37.20 -39.37 17.92
CA ALA A 128 38.02 -40.54 17.65
C ALA A 128 37.22 -41.55 16.82
N SER A 129 37.79 -42.04 15.71
CA SER A 129 37.11 -42.98 14.84
C SER A 129 37.14 -44.39 15.42
N ASP A 130 35.98 -45.01 15.60
CA ASP A 130 35.87 -46.42 16.01
C ASP A 130 36.48 -47.40 14.99
N VAL A 131 36.68 -46.95 13.75
CA VAL A 131 37.27 -47.75 12.67
C VAL A 131 38.77 -47.99 12.90
N TYR A 132 39.43 -47.11 13.67
CA TYR A 132 40.86 -47.21 13.95
C TYR A 132 41.09 -47.42 15.44
N HIS A 133 41.71 -48.55 15.79
CA HIS A 133 41.97 -48.95 17.18
C HIS A 133 42.93 -48.02 17.95
N ASP A 134 43.53 -47.02 17.28
CA ASP A 134 44.43 -46.02 17.86
C ASP A 134 43.69 -44.75 18.33
N GLY A 135 42.36 -44.68 18.16
CA GLY A 135 41.57 -43.52 18.54
C GLY A 135 41.86 -42.28 17.69
N ARG A 136 42.37 -42.46 16.48
CA ARG A 136 42.70 -41.38 15.55
C ARG A 136 41.46 -40.58 15.15
N ILE A 137 41.63 -39.26 15.04
CA ILE A 137 40.66 -38.35 14.44
C ILE A 137 40.97 -38.23 12.94
N LEU A 138 39.97 -38.39 12.09
CA LEU A 138 40.10 -38.18 10.64
C LEU A 138 39.44 -36.87 10.24
N TYR A 139 40.02 -36.20 9.25
CA TYR A 139 39.32 -35.08 8.63
C TYR A 139 38.13 -35.61 7.82
N PRO A 140 36.91 -35.09 8.01
CA PRO A 140 35.68 -35.76 7.58
C PRO A 140 35.43 -35.73 6.07
N ASN A 141 36.10 -34.86 5.31
CA ASN A 141 35.85 -34.68 3.89
C ASN A 141 37.10 -34.39 3.05
N VAL A 142 36.97 -34.57 1.73
CA VAL A 142 37.93 -34.04 0.76
C VAL A 142 37.76 -32.52 0.71
N ILE A 143 38.86 -31.80 0.88
CA ILE A 143 38.90 -30.35 0.90
C ILE A 143 39.04 -29.86 -0.53
N GLN A 144 38.03 -29.14 -0.99
CA GLN A 144 37.95 -28.66 -2.35
C GLN A 144 38.51 -27.24 -2.41
N CYS A 145 39.60 -27.04 -3.15
CA CYS A 145 40.30 -25.77 -3.29
C CYS A 145 40.35 -25.35 -4.77
N MET A 146 40.48 -24.05 -5.03
CA MET A 146 40.69 -23.53 -6.38
C MET A 146 41.98 -22.74 -6.51
N VAL A 147 42.48 -22.70 -7.75
CA VAL A 147 43.46 -21.72 -8.25
C VAL A 147 42.94 -21.17 -9.57
N SER A 148 43.13 -19.87 -9.80
CA SER A 148 42.66 -19.22 -11.04
C SER A 148 43.74 -19.09 -12.12
N VAL A 149 45.01 -19.28 -11.73
CA VAL A 149 46.17 -19.36 -12.60
C VAL A 149 47.10 -20.41 -12.00
N ILE A 150 47.81 -21.15 -12.84
CA ILE A 150 48.90 -22.01 -12.38
C ILE A 150 50.05 -21.07 -12.00
N ASP A 151 50.06 -20.67 -10.74
CA ASP A 151 51.10 -19.82 -10.19
C ASP A 151 52.48 -20.51 -10.34
N PRO A 152 53.49 -19.84 -10.91
CA PRO A 152 54.87 -20.32 -10.89
C PRO A 152 55.38 -20.73 -9.49
N LEU A 153 54.83 -20.13 -8.43
CA LEU A 153 55.12 -20.49 -7.03
C LEU A 153 54.61 -21.90 -6.68
N LEU A 154 53.48 -22.38 -7.22
CA LEU A 154 53.01 -23.76 -6.98
C LEU A 154 54.05 -24.82 -7.42
N GLY A 155 54.89 -24.48 -8.40
CA GLY A 155 55.98 -25.33 -8.90
C GLY A 155 57.33 -25.18 -8.18
N LYS A 156 57.52 -24.13 -7.37
CA LYS A 156 58.82 -23.78 -6.74
C LYS A 156 58.88 -24.06 -5.24
N VAL A 157 57.77 -24.43 -4.63
CA VAL A 157 57.62 -24.34 -3.18
C VAL A 157 57.93 -25.68 -2.49
N LYS A 158 59.01 -25.70 -1.71
CA LYS A 158 59.25 -26.69 -0.64
C LYS A 158 58.48 -26.34 0.66
N ASP A 159 58.13 -25.07 0.87
CA ASP A 159 57.46 -24.53 2.07
C ASP A 159 56.17 -23.76 1.69
N PHE A 160 54.99 -24.38 1.79
CA PHE A 160 53.74 -23.87 1.19
C PHE A 160 53.23 -22.54 1.81
N PRO A 161 52.90 -21.50 0.99
CA PRO A 161 52.34 -20.23 1.47
C PRO A 161 50.80 -20.29 1.61
N GLN A 162 50.19 -19.47 2.48
CA GLN A 162 48.73 -19.34 2.64
C GLN A 162 48.06 -18.83 1.33
N THR A 163 47.75 -19.70 0.37
CA THR A 163 47.21 -19.27 -0.94
C THR A 163 46.06 -20.10 -1.52
N LEU A 164 45.70 -21.24 -0.91
CA LEU A 164 44.61 -22.05 -1.45
C LEU A 164 43.25 -21.47 -1.04
N SER A 165 42.46 -21.07 -2.04
CA SER A 165 41.10 -20.60 -1.84
C SER A 165 40.15 -21.79 -1.69
N LEU A 166 39.48 -21.90 -0.56
CA LEU A 166 38.54 -22.96 -0.27
C LEU A 166 37.24 -22.77 -1.09
N ILE A 167 36.84 -23.79 -1.85
CA ILE A 167 35.58 -23.82 -2.63
C ILE A 167 34.41 -24.19 -1.70
N SER A 168 34.59 -25.22 -0.86
CA SER A 168 33.55 -25.77 0.03
C SER A 168 34.17 -26.44 1.24
N GLY A 169 33.37 -26.78 2.26
CA GLY A 169 33.87 -27.37 3.50
C GLY A 169 34.35 -26.34 4.53
N HIS A 170 33.82 -25.11 4.45
CA HIS A 170 34.07 -24.05 5.43
C HIS A 170 33.64 -24.51 6.84
N LEU A 171 32.43 -25.06 6.98
CA LEU A 171 31.92 -25.50 8.30
C LEU A 171 32.85 -26.52 8.99
N PRO A 172 33.26 -27.64 8.36
CA PRO A 172 34.27 -28.54 8.94
C PRO A 172 35.59 -27.86 9.31
N LEU A 173 36.08 -26.92 8.48
CA LEU A 173 37.31 -26.19 8.79
C LEU A 173 37.17 -25.32 10.04
N TYR A 174 36.04 -24.64 10.18
CA TYR A 174 35.74 -23.82 11.37
C TYR A 174 35.52 -24.68 12.62
N ALA A 175 34.80 -25.80 12.50
CA ALA A 175 34.61 -26.76 13.59
C ALA A 175 35.94 -27.39 14.05
N TRP A 176 36.89 -27.61 13.14
CA TRP A 176 38.24 -28.04 13.50
C TRP A 176 38.96 -26.96 14.33
N TRP A 177 38.93 -25.70 13.89
CA TRP A 177 39.53 -24.58 14.63
C TRP A 177 38.90 -24.40 16.02
N LEU A 178 37.58 -24.55 16.13
CA LEU A 178 36.88 -24.51 17.40
C LEU A 178 37.33 -25.67 18.32
N SER A 179 37.44 -26.88 17.77
CA SER A 179 37.91 -28.06 18.53
C SER A 179 39.36 -27.92 19.02
N VAL A 180 40.22 -27.30 18.22
CA VAL A 180 41.60 -26.95 18.62
C VAL A 180 41.60 -25.91 19.73
N TYR A 181 40.77 -24.87 19.61
CA TYR A 181 40.64 -23.84 20.63
C TYR A 181 40.20 -24.42 21.98
N GLU A 182 39.18 -25.26 21.99
CA GLU A 182 38.70 -25.94 23.21
C GLU A 182 39.78 -26.85 23.81
N ALA A 183 40.45 -27.67 23.00
CA ALA A 183 41.54 -28.53 23.47
C ALA A 183 42.70 -27.72 24.08
N LEU A 184 43.01 -26.54 23.52
CA LEU A 184 44.01 -25.60 24.07
C LEU A 184 43.55 -24.96 25.38
N GLN A 185 42.25 -24.73 25.59
CA GLN A 185 41.72 -24.21 26.85
C GLN A 185 41.68 -25.29 27.94
N GLU A 186 41.29 -26.51 27.56
CA GLU A 186 41.23 -27.69 28.43
C GLU A 186 42.61 -28.26 28.76
N SER A 187 43.68 -27.79 28.11
CA SER A 187 45.03 -28.39 28.16
C SER A 187 45.04 -29.89 27.82
N ALA A 188 44.16 -30.28 26.89
CA ALA A 188 43.98 -31.67 26.46
C ALA A 188 45.00 -32.05 25.36
N ASP A 189 46.26 -32.23 25.77
CA ASP A 189 47.40 -32.48 24.86
C ASP A 189 47.17 -33.65 23.87
N ASP A 190 46.57 -34.75 24.32
CA ASP A 190 46.29 -35.92 23.48
C ASP A 190 45.23 -35.61 22.40
N ARG A 191 44.16 -34.90 22.76
CA ARG A 191 43.14 -34.44 21.81
C ARG A 191 43.73 -33.47 20.80
N LEU A 192 44.59 -32.56 21.26
CA LEU A 192 45.27 -31.58 20.41
C LEU A 192 46.23 -32.24 19.41
N LEU A 193 46.97 -33.27 19.83
CA LEU A 193 47.83 -34.06 18.96
C LEU A 193 47.03 -34.79 17.87
N ARG A 194 45.89 -35.39 18.23
CA ARG A 194 45.01 -36.09 17.27
C ARG A 194 44.37 -35.11 16.29
N LEU A 195 43.93 -33.94 16.75
CA LEU A 195 43.40 -32.87 15.89
C LEU A 195 44.48 -32.33 14.94
N TRP A 196 45.71 -32.16 15.43
CA TRP A 196 46.86 -31.78 14.62
C TRP A 196 47.13 -32.81 13.52
N GLN A 197 47.17 -34.11 13.86
CA GLN A 197 47.33 -35.19 12.89
C GLN A 197 46.19 -35.21 11.86
N ALA A 198 44.94 -35.00 12.29
CA ALA A 198 43.79 -34.91 11.39
C ALA A 198 43.96 -33.76 10.39
N GLY A 199 44.38 -32.59 10.85
CA GLY A 199 44.60 -31.40 10.03
C GLY A 199 45.74 -31.55 9.01
N LEU A 200 46.81 -32.29 9.36
CA LEU A 200 47.95 -32.54 8.47
C LEU A 200 47.78 -33.74 7.53
N THR A 201 46.71 -34.52 7.67
CA THR A 201 46.44 -35.70 6.85
C THR A 201 45.16 -35.58 6.02
N ALA A 202 44.59 -34.37 5.93
CA ALA A 202 43.41 -34.10 5.13
C ALA A 202 43.69 -34.37 3.64
N THR A 203 42.71 -34.90 2.90
CA THR A 203 42.82 -34.94 1.43
C THR A 203 42.45 -33.56 0.89
N ILE A 204 43.32 -32.97 0.08
CA ILE A 204 43.02 -31.75 -0.68
C ILE A 204 42.82 -32.09 -2.16
N GLN A 205 41.86 -31.43 -2.81
CA GLN A 205 41.61 -31.50 -4.23
C GLN A 205 41.62 -30.07 -4.79
N ILE A 206 42.62 -29.76 -5.62
CA ILE A 206 42.84 -28.43 -6.21
C ILE A 206 42.30 -28.43 -7.64
N HIS A 207 41.45 -27.45 -7.94
CA HIS A 207 40.88 -27.22 -9.27
C HIS A 207 41.47 -25.98 -9.92
N LEU A 208 41.88 -26.08 -11.19
CA LEU A 208 42.16 -24.92 -12.03
C LEU A 208 40.84 -24.43 -12.63
N VAL A 209 40.41 -23.24 -12.20
CA VAL A 209 39.10 -22.68 -12.53
C VAL A 209 39.26 -21.49 -13.47
N ASP A 210 38.66 -21.61 -14.65
CA ASP A 210 38.84 -20.66 -15.74
C ASP A 210 37.64 -19.68 -15.88
N SER A 211 36.53 -19.89 -15.14
CA SER A 211 35.34 -19.03 -15.17
C SER A 211 34.45 -19.15 -13.91
N ASP A 212 33.67 -18.11 -13.61
CA ASP A 212 32.74 -18.09 -12.47
C ASP A 212 31.63 -19.13 -12.56
N GLY A 213 31.19 -19.47 -13.78
CA GLY A 213 30.24 -20.56 -13.99
C GLY A 213 30.81 -21.92 -13.61
N GLN A 214 32.06 -22.20 -13.99
CA GLN A 214 32.75 -23.42 -13.59
C GLN A 214 32.93 -23.47 -12.07
N LEU A 215 33.29 -22.33 -11.44
CA LEU A 215 33.41 -22.20 -10.00
C LEU A 215 32.09 -22.51 -9.29
N ALA A 216 31.00 -21.85 -9.70
CA ALA A 216 29.68 -22.05 -9.13
C ALA A 216 29.22 -23.50 -9.24
N ARG A 217 29.49 -24.16 -10.38
CA ARG A 217 29.21 -25.59 -10.56
C ARG A 217 29.99 -26.46 -9.57
N LEU A 218 31.29 -26.19 -9.40
CA LEU A 218 32.12 -26.92 -8.44
C LEU A 218 31.65 -26.71 -7.01
N CYS A 219 31.29 -25.48 -6.63
CA CYS A 219 30.72 -25.18 -5.32
C CYS A 219 29.45 -25.99 -5.05
N ILE A 220 28.49 -25.98 -5.98
CA ILE A 220 27.22 -26.72 -5.84
C ILE A 220 27.48 -28.23 -5.75
N ALA A 221 28.31 -28.78 -6.65
CA ALA A 221 28.62 -30.21 -6.66
C ALA A 221 29.33 -30.65 -5.36
N SER A 222 30.24 -29.82 -4.85
CA SER A 222 30.96 -30.13 -3.62
C SER A 222 30.04 -30.03 -2.39
N SER A 223 29.16 -29.04 -2.35
CA SER A 223 28.13 -28.90 -1.31
C SER A 223 27.20 -30.12 -1.26
N GLU A 224 26.76 -30.61 -2.43
CA GLU A 224 25.96 -31.84 -2.52
C GLU A 224 26.73 -33.09 -2.06
N ALA A 225 28.04 -33.16 -2.31
CA ALA A 225 28.88 -34.25 -1.81
C ALA A 225 29.02 -34.24 -0.28
N LEU A 226 28.95 -33.05 0.35
CA LEU A 226 29.01 -32.87 1.80
C LEU A 226 27.65 -33.06 2.49
N ARG A 227 26.57 -33.31 1.74
CA ARG A 227 25.19 -33.34 2.26
C ARG A 227 24.97 -34.27 3.45
N ASN A 228 25.72 -35.38 3.49
CA ASN A 228 25.57 -36.41 4.52
C ASN A 228 26.38 -36.11 5.80
N LEU A 229 27.23 -35.07 5.80
CA LEU A 229 28.04 -34.67 6.94
C LEU A 229 27.31 -33.55 7.69
N GLN A 230 26.56 -33.92 8.75
CA GLN A 230 25.94 -33.04 9.77
C GLN A 230 26.06 -31.52 9.48
N ALA A 231 25.12 -30.99 8.69
CA ALA A 231 25.01 -29.56 8.36
C ALA A 231 26.14 -28.91 7.52
N SER A 232 27.04 -29.67 6.89
CA SER A 232 28.14 -29.16 6.05
C SER A 232 27.73 -28.68 4.65
N ASN A 233 26.44 -28.75 4.36
CA ASN A 233 25.82 -28.35 3.11
C ASN A 233 25.74 -26.82 3.04
N ASP A 234 25.76 -26.26 1.85
CA ASP A 234 25.48 -24.83 1.68
C ASP A 234 24.09 -24.45 2.20
N SER A 235 23.99 -23.23 2.70
CA SER A 235 22.70 -22.60 2.93
C SER A 235 21.93 -22.48 1.60
N LEU A 236 20.60 -22.51 1.69
CA LEU A 236 19.74 -22.26 0.53
C LEU A 236 20.11 -20.96 -0.20
N MET A 237 20.50 -19.93 0.55
CA MET A 237 20.93 -18.65 0.01
C MET A 237 22.19 -18.75 -0.84
N ALA A 238 23.23 -19.41 -0.31
CA ALA A 238 24.47 -19.66 -1.04
C ALA A 238 24.21 -20.51 -2.30
N PHE A 239 23.33 -21.52 -2.21
CA PHE A 239 22.89 -22.29 -3.37
C PHE A 239 22.22 -21.42 -4.44
N CYS A 240 21.24 -20.59 -4.07
CA CYS A 240 20.52 -19.73 -5.02
C CYS A 240 21.48 -18.74 -5.71
N GLU A 241 22.38 -18.10 -4.96
CA GLU A 241 23.39 -17.19 -5.51
C GLU A 241 24.28 -17.89 -6.55
N ARG A 242 24.81 -19.07 -6.20
CA ARG A 242 25.67 -19.88 -7.08
C ARG A 242 24.91 -20.40 -8.30
N LEU A 243 23.66 -20.83 -8.13
CA LEU A 243 22.83 -21.32 -9.24
C LEU A 243 22.62 -20.22 -10.27
N VAL A 244 22.32 -18.98 -9.86
CA VAL A 244 22.11 -17.89 -10.81
C VAL A 244 23.41 -17.48 -11.52
N VAL A 245 24.55 -17.50 -10.83
CA VAL A 245 25.86 -17.29 -11.47
C VAL A 245 26.13 -18.37 -12.53
N LEU A 246 25.84 -19.63 -12.19
CA LEU A 246 25.99 -20.76 -13.12
C LEU A 246 25.09 -20.60 -14.35
N THR A 247 23.80 -20.31 -14.17
CA THR A 247 22.86 -20.20 -15.31
C THR A 247 23.18 -19.01 -16.21
N LYS A 248 23.61 -17.88 -15.65
CA LYS A 248 24.10 -16.72 -16.43
C LYS A 248 25.32 -17.08 -17.28
N SER A 249 26.19 -17.96 -16.81
CA SER A 249 27.38 -18.39 -17.55
C SER A 249 27.10 -19.17 -18.83
N TYR A 250 25.92 -19.80 -18.93
CA TYR A 250 25.55 -20.60 -20.10
C TYR A 250 25.26 -19.74 -21.34
N LYS A 251 24.98 -18.44 -21.18
CA LYS A 251 24.66 -17.50 -22.28
C LYS A 251 23.52 -17.99 -23.19
N VAL A 252 22.54 -18.69 -22.61
CA VAL A 252 21.37 -19.21 -23.36
C VAL A 252 20.14 -18.37 -23.07
N GLN A 253 19.32 -18.12 -24.10
CA GLN A 253 18.14 -17.26 -23.98
C GLN A 253 16.88 -18.01 -23.52
N LYS A 254 16.72 -19.29 -23.88
CA LYS A 254 15.53 -20.06 -23.53
C LYS A 254 15.73 -20.78 -22.19
N GLN A 255 14.72 -20.67 -21.32
CA GLN A 255 14.74 -21.31 -20.01
C GLN A 255 14.84 -22.85 -20.09
N GLN A 256 14.24 -23.48 -21.11
CA GLN A 256 14.30 -24.93 -21.28
C GLN A 256 15.73 -25.42 -21.55
N ASP A 257 16.47 -24.72 -22.40
CA ASP A 257 17.84 -25.05 -22.74
C ASP A 257 18.77 -24.92 -21.51
N VAL A 258 18.48 -23.96 -20.61
CA VAL A 258 19.17 -23.83 -19.32
C VAL A 258 18.94 -25.07 -18.45
N LEU A 259 17.69 -25.56 -18.36
CA LEU A 259 17.36 -26.76 -17.57
C LEU A 259 18.01 -28.01 -18.14
N ASP A 260 17.98 -28.18 -19.47
CA ASP A 260 18.62 -29.30 -20.15
C ASP A 260 20.14 -29.28 -19.91
N ARG A 261 20.74 -28.08 -19.86
CA ARG A 261 22.15 -27.92 -19.53
C ARG A 261 22.45 -28.25 -18.06
N LEU A 262 21.65 -27.75 -17.12
CA LEU A 262 21.79 -28.08 -15.69
C LEU A 262 21.70 -29.59 -15.46
N LYS A 263 20.78 -30.27 -16.16
CA LYS A 263 20.63 -31.73 -16.12
C LYS A 263 21.87 -32.44 -16.69
N LYS A 264 22.39 -31.97 -17.83
CA LYS A 264 23.62 -32.51 -18.45
C LYS A 264 24.84 -32.32 -17.55
N ASP A 265 24.92 -31.18 -16.86
CA ASP A 265 26.01 -30.85 -15.95
C ASP A 265 25.85 -31.53 -14.58
N GLY A 266 24.78 -32.31 -14.36
CA GLY A 266 24.55 -33.08 -13.13
C GLY A 266 24.27 -32.20 -11.90
N VAL A 267 23.71 -31.01 -12.09
CA VAL A 267 23.45 -30.05 -11.01
C VAL A 267 22.26 -30.53 -10.19
N LEU A 268 22.49 -30.75 -8.90
CA LEU A 268 21.49 -31.19 -7.94
C LEU A 268 21.38 -30.18 -6.79
N PHE A 269 20.22 -30.17 -6.15
CA PHE A 269 20.02 -29.53 -4.85
C PHE A 269 19.26 -30.50 -3.94
N GLN A 270 19.85 -30.80 -2.78
CA GLN A 270 19.36 -31.80 -1.84
C GLN A 270 19.11 -33.16 -2.51
N GLY A 271 19.98 -33.54 -3.46
CA GLY A 271 19.90 -34.78 -4.24
C GLY A 271 18.80 -34.81 -5.31
N ARG A 272 18.15 -33.68 -5.60
CA ARG A 272 17.12 -33.57 -6.65
C ARG A 272 17.62 -32.73 -7.81
N ALA A 273 17.24 -33.12 -9.03
CA ALA A 273 17.53 -32.33 -10.22
C ALA A 273 16.79 -30.98 -10.19
N ILE A 274 17.47 -29.93 -10.68
CA ILE A 274 16.88 -28.59 -10.75
C ILE A 274 15.75 -28.57 -11.77
N ASN A 275 14.58 -28.12 -11.34
CA ASN A 275 13.41 -27.98 -12.19
C ASN A 275 13.07 -26.50 -12.46
N LYS A 276 12.12 -26.31 -13.39
CA LYS A 276 11.15 -25.21 -13.47
C LYS A 276 11.22 -24.19 -12.32
N ASN A 277 10.58 -24.62 -11.25
CA ASN A 277 10.17 -23.79 -10.14
C ASN A 277 11.37 -23.42 -9.26
N VAL A 278 12.33 -24.34 -9.08
CA VAL A 278 13.55 -24.08 -8.31
C VAL A 278 14.38 -22.98 -8.98
N LEU A 279 14.51 -23.01 -10.31
CA LEU A 279 15.27 -22.01 -11.05
C LEU A 279 14.64 -20.61 -10.91
N VAL A 280 13.32 -20.50 -11.16
CA VAL A 280 12.59 -19.22 -11.02
C VAL A 280 12.64 -18.70 -9.58
N ALA A 281 12.49 -19.60 -8.61
CA ALA A 281 12.54 -19.26 -7.20
C ALA A 281 13.92 -18.75 -6.79
N ALA A 282 15.00 -19.38 -7.24
CA ALA A 282 16.37 -18.94 -6.97
C ALA A 282 16.66 -17.55 -7.55
N GLU A 283 16.23 -17.28 -8.79
CA GLU A 283 16.35 -15.96 -9.42
C GLU A 283 15.57 -14.89 -8.67
N SER A 284 14.37 -15.21 -8.20
CA SER A 284 13.52 -14.29 -7.43
C SER A 284 14.11 -14.00 -6.05
N ILE A 285 14.59 -15.02 -5.34
CA ILE A 285 15.26 -14.88 -4.05
C ILE A 285 16.49 -13.98 -4.21
N GLN A 286 17.37 -14.25 -5.18
CA GLN A 286 18.57 -13.42 -5.38
C GLN A 286 18.22 -11.96 -5.71
N ARG A 287 17.16 -11.72 -6.49
CA ARG A 287 16.74 -10.37 -6.87
C ARG A 287 16.22 -9.53 -5.70
N HIS A 288 15.50 -10.15 -4.76
CA HIS A 288 14.79 -9.43 -3.70
C HIS A 288 15.41 -9.59 -2.31
N MET A 289 16.50 -10.34 -2.16
CA MET A 289 17.17 -10.50 -0.86
C MET A 289 18.08 -9.31 -0.55
N SER A 290 17.70 -8.50 0.44
CA SER A 290 18.57 -7.46 1.01
C SER A 290 19.56 -8.05 2.04
N PRO A 291 20.65 -7.34 2.40
CA PRO A 291 21.55 -7.75 3.49
C PRO A 291 20.83 -7.98 4.82
N GLU A 292 19.87 -7.12 5.15
CA GLU A 292 19.08 -7.17 6.38
C GLU A 292 18.15 -8.40 6.38
N ALA A 293 17.45 -8.64 5.26
CA ALA A 293 16.62 -9.83 5.08
C ALA A 293 17.46 -11.12 5.25
N ARG A 294 18.67 -11.13 4.69
CA ARG A 294 19.61 -12.25 4.80
C ARG A 294 20.03 -12.49 6.26
N GLN A 295 20.36 -11.42 6.99
CA GLN A 295 20.72 -11.50 8.41
C GLN A 295 19.56 -12.06 9.25
N THR A 296 18.33 -11.60 9.02
CA THR A 296 17.15 -12.10 9.72
C THR A 296 16.86 -13.58 9.39
N LEU A 297 17.08 -14.03 8.15
CA LEU A 297 16.94 -15.45 7.80
C LEU A 297 17.98 -16.34 8.48
N VAL A 298 19.23 -15.86 8.59
CA VAL A 298 20.28 -16.57 9.33
C VAL A 298 19.90 -16.68 10.80
N TYR A 299 19.39 -15.61 11.39
CA TYR A 299 18.86 -15.62 12.75
C TYR A 299 17.73 -16.65 12.93
N LEU A 300 16.70 -16.60 12.10
CA LEU A 300 15.56 -17.51 12.15
C LEU A 300 16.00 -18.97 12.01
N SER A 301 16.89 -19.24 11.05
CA SER A 301 17.42 -20.59 10.83
C SER A 301 18.27 -21.07 12.01
N SER A 302 19.02 -20.17 12.65
CA SER A 302 19.85 -20.49 13.81
C SER A 302 19.06 -20.85 15.05
N LYS A 303 17.97 -20.11 15.31
CA LYS A 303 17.21 -20.24 16.55
C LYS A 303 16.09 -21.25 16.44
N TYR A 304 15.39 -21.28 15.31
CA TYR A 304 14.18 -22.09 15.12
C TYR A 304 14.38 -23.25 14.14
N GLY A 305 15.56 -23.36 13.53
CA GLY A 305 15.90 -24.41 12.56
C GLY A 305 15.57 -24.03 11.11
N THR A 306 16.19 -24.74 10.18
CA THR A 306 16.05 -24.47 8.73
C THR A 306 14.67 -24.84 8.18
N SER A 307 13.96 -25.77 8.82
CA SER A 307 12.60 -26.22 8.42
C SER A 307 11.57 -25.08 8.40
N VAL A 308 11.82 -24.00 9.14
CA VAL A 308 10.94 -22.85 9.24
C VAL A 308 10.79 -22.14 7.88
N LEU A 309 11.89 -21.64 7.30
CA LEU A 309 11.84 -20.89 6.04
C LEU A 309 12.85 -21.33 4.98
N THR A 310 13.98 -21.92 5.37
CA THR A 310 15.17 -22.08 4.50
C THR A 310 15.43 -23.51 4.03
N GLU A 311 14.65 -24.50 4.48
CA GLU A 311 14.78 -25.90 4.07
C GLU A 311 14.44 -26.10 2.59
N GLN A 312 13.41 -25.42 2.08
CA GLN A 312 12.95 -25.55 0.70
C GLN A 312 12.75 -24.17 0.06
N VAL A 313 13.14 -24.06 -1.21
CA VAL A 313 13.04 -22.81 -2.00
C VAL A 313 11.60 -22.27 -2.08
N GLY A 314 10.62 -23.17 -2.00
CA GLY A 314 9.21 -22.84 -2.17
C GLY A 314 8.65 -21.85 -1.16
N LYS A 315 9.02 -21.94 0.14
CA LYS A 315 8.46 -21.07 1.17
C LYS A 315 8.85 -19.61 0.95
N LEU A 316 10.15 -19.33 0.84
CA LEU A 316 10.65 -17.97 0.58
C LEU A 316 10.13 -17.40 -0.73
N TYR A 317 10.10 -18.20 -1.80
CA TYR A 317 9.59 -17.74 -3.07
C TYR A 317 8.11 -17.34 -3.00
N LYS A 318 7.27 -18.12 -2.32
CA LYS A 318 5.86 -17.78 -2.11
C LYS A 318 5.70 -16.51 -1.29
N ILE A 319 6.50 -16.32 -0.24
CA ILE A 319 6.52 -15.07 0.55
C ILE A 319 6.82 -13.88 -0.38
N ILE A 320 7.88 -13.97 -1.18
CA ILE A 320 8.26 -12.90 -2.12
C ILE A 320 7.13 -12.61 -3.11
N LEU A 321 6.53 -13.63 -3.74
CA LEU A 321 5.41 -13.46 -4.65
C LEU A 321 4.21 -12.77 -3.99
N MET A 322 3.87 -13.17 -2.77
CA MET A 322 2.76 -12.58 -2.03
C MET A 322 3.05 -11.12 -1.67
N ILE A 323 4.28 -10.79 -1.25
CA ILE A 323 4.71 -9.42 -1.02
C ILE A 323 4.60 -8.61 -2.31
N SER A 324 5.19 -9.07 -3.41
CA SER A 324 5.12 -8.36 -4.69
C SER A 324 3.67 -8.11 -5.15
N ARG A 325 2.74 -9.03 -4.87
CA ARG A 325 1.32 -8.88 -5.21
C ARG A 325 0.61 -7.84 -4.34
N LEU A 326 0.91 -7.79 -3.03
CA LEU A 326 0.17 -6.98 -2.06
C LEU A 326 0.81 -5.61 -1.77
N THR A 327 2.10 -5.42 -2.09
CA THR A 327 2.80 -4.16 -1.82
C THR A 327 2.17 -3.01 -2.60
N SER A 328 1.80 -3.21 -3.87
CA SER A 328 1.24 -2.17 -4.72
C SER A 328 -0.08 -1.57 -4.19
N SER A 329 -0.88 -2.35 -3.44
CA SER A 329 -2.13 -1.86 -2.86
C SER A 329 -1.99 -1.34 -1.43
N ARG A 330 -1.04 -1.86 -0.63
CA ARG A 330 -0.94 -1.56 0.80
C ARG A 330 0.18 -0.58 1.17
N LEU A 331 1.23 -0.50 0.37
CA LEU A 331 2.44 0.30 0.59
C LEU A 331 2.97 0.84 -0.75
N PRO A 332 2.24 1.77 -1.40
CA PRO A 332 2.62 2.30 -2.70
C PRO A 332 3.96 3.04 -2.62
N GLY A 333 4.90 2.71 -3.52
CA GLY A 333 6.23 3.34 -3.59
C GLY A 333 7.36 2.54 -2.92
N GLU A 334 7.03 1.53 -2.11
CA GLU A 334 8.03 0.71 -1.43
C GLU A 334 8.56 -0.44 -2.29
N ASN A 335 9.86 -0.75 -2.16
CA ASN A 335 10.50 -1.85 -2.87
C ASN A 335 10.24 -3.18 -2.17
N THR A 336 9.89 -4.23 -2.94
CA THR A 336 9.72 -5.61 -2.45
C THR A 336 10.89 -6.09 -1.58
N ALA A 337 12.13 -5.69 -1.88
CA ALA A 337 13.29 -6.10 -1.08
C ALA A 337 13.26 -5.52 0.36
N ASN A 338 12.87 -4.26 0.52
CA ASN A 338 12.72 -3.63 1.83
C ASN A 338 11.56 -4.25 2.60
N ILE A 339 10.43 -4.47 1.92
CA ILE A 339 9.27 -5.08 2.58
C ILE A 339 9.55 -6.53 2.99
N LEU A 340 10.32 -7.28 2.21
CA LEU A 340 10.75 -8.63 2.59
C LEU A 340 11.55 -8.61 3.90
N SER A 341 12.48 -7.67 4.07
CA SER A 341 13.28 -7.58 5.29
C SER A 341 12.42 -7.22 6.51
N LEU A 342 11.44 -6.33 6.36
CA LEU A 342 10.47 -5.99 7.41
C LEU A 342 9.56 -7.17 7.78
N VAL A 343 9.01 -7.88 6.79
CA VAL A 343 8.14 -9.05 7.01
C VAL A 343 8.91 -10.16 7.74
N LEU A 344 10.14 -10.45 7.33
CA LEU A 344 10.97 -11.45 7.99
C LEU A 344 11.30 -11.06 9.44
N SER A 345 11.53 -9.76 9.68
CA SER A 345 11.79 -9.25 11.04
C SER A 345 10.54 -9.35 11.92
N GLN A 346 9.36 -9.08 11.35
CA GLN A 346 8.11 -9.26 12.07
C GLN A 346 7.81 -10.72 12.41
N ILE A 347 8.12 -11.66 11.51
CA ILE A 347 8.03 -13.10 11.80
C ILE A 347 8.99 -13.48 12.94
N ALA A 348 10.22 -12.95 12.93
CA ALA A 348 11.19 -13.19 13.99
C ALA A 348 10.73 -12.65 15.35
N ASN A 349 10.18 -11.43 15.39
CA ASN A 349 9.60 -10.84 16.59
C ASN A 349 8.42 -11.68 17.10
N ALA A 350 7.54 -12.11 16.20
CA ALA A 350 6.36 -12.90 16.56
C ALA A 350 6.70 -14.30 17.12
N LEU A 351 7.75 -14.94 16.60
CA LEU A 351 8.24 -16.21 17.15
C LEU A 351 8.90 -16.03 18.51
N ASP A 352 9.69 -14.97 18.68
CA ASP A 352 10.38 -14.69 19.93
C ASP A 352 9.42 -14.41 21.08
N LEU A 353 8.38 -13.62 20.81
CA LEU A 353 7.32 -13.31 21.76
C LEU A 353 6.26 -14.42 21.89
N GLU A 354 6.50 -15.59 21.28
CA GLU A 354 5.61 -16.76 21.30
C GLU A 354 4.18 -16.54 20.76
N ILE A 355 3.93 -15.40 20.13
CA ILE A 355 2.67 -15.07 19.41
C ILE A 355 2.45 -16.04 18.26
N LEU A 356 3.56 -16.45 17.62
CA LEU A 356 3.59 -17.40 16.52
C LEU A 356 4.35 -18.65 16.93
N LYS A 357 3.84 -19.82 16.53
CA LYS A 357 4.51 -21.11 16.70
C LYS A 357 5.17 -21.53 15.39
N THR A 358 6.32 -22.19 15.47
CA THR A 358 7.02 -22.74 14.29
C THR A 358 6.16 -23.70 13.47
N SER A 359 5.23 -24.42 14.11
CA SER A 359 4.26 -25.30 13.45
C SER A 359 3.27 -24.56 12.54
N GLN A 360 3.07 -23.26 12.71
CA GLN A 360 2.21 -22.43 11.86
C GLN A 360 2.92 -21.93 10.61
N LEU A 361 4.25 -22.07 10.53
CA LEU A 361 5.08 -21.64 9.39
C LEU A 361 5.13 -22.69 8.26
N THR A 362 3.96 -23.22 7.92
CA THR A 362 3.78 -24.07 6.74
C THR A 362 3.63 -23.19 5.49
N GLY A 363 3.77 -23.77 4.29
CA GLY A 363 3.55 -23.01 3.06
C GLY A 363 2.14 -22.39 2.99
N GLU A 364 1.13 -23.12 3.50
CA GLU A 364 -0.25 -22.64 3.56
C GLU A 364 -0.46 -21.60 4.67
N GLY A 365 0.12 -21.79 5.86
CA GLY A 365 0.02 -20.79 6.94
C GLY A 365 0.69 -19.47 6.57
N LEU A 366 1.79 -19.51 5.82
CA LEU A 366 2.50 -18.33 5.36
C LEU A 366 1.74 -17.55 4.29
N THR A 367 1.24 -18.24 3.25
CA THR A 367 0.72 -17.57 2.04
C THR A 367 -0.72 -17.89 1.66
N GLY A 368 -1.42 -18.71 2.45
CA GLY A 368 -2.78 -19.17 2.21
C GLY A 368 -2.84 -20.39 1.28
N LYS A 369 -4.07 -20.88 1.08
CA LYS A 369 -4.38 -21.95 0.12
C LYS A 369 -4.15 -21.48 -1.32
N GLU A 370 -3.74 -22.41 -2.18
CA GLU A 370 -3.55 -22.15 -3.62
C GLU A 370 -4.79 -22.57 -4.43
N GLY A 371 -5.00 -21.96 -5.60
CA GLY A 371 -6.07 -22.38 -6.54
C GLY A 371 -7.42 -21.69 -6.30
N LYS A 372 -8.53 -22.37 -6.65
CA LYS A 372 -9.90 -21.82 -6.56
C LYS A 372 -10.31 -21.46 -5.14
N ASP A 373 -9.71 -22.11 -4.15
CA ASP A 373 -9.98 -21.88 -2.72
C ASP A 373 -9.29 -20.61 -2.18
N ALA A 374 -8.41 -19.98 -2.97
CA ALA A 374 -7.67 -18.78 -2.58
C ALA A 374 -8.49 -17.47 -2.68
N GLN A 375 -9.66 -17.49 -3.34
CA GLN A 375 -10.34 -16.25 -3.75
C GLN A 375 -11.31 -15.66 -2.72
N ASN A 376 -11.65 -16.36 -1.63
CA ASN A 376 -12.61 -15.87 -0.65
C ASN A 376 -12.16 -16.19 0.79
N ILE A 377 -11.09 -15.55 1.26
CA ILE A 377 -10.79 -15.54 2.70
C ILE A 377 -11.80 -14.59 3.35
N THR A 378 -12.83 -15.13 3.98
CA THR A 378 -13.86 -14.36 4.71
C THR A 378 -13.69 -14.44 6.22
N ASN A 379 -12.90 -15.39 6.71
CA ASN A 379 -12.63 -15.58 8.12
C ASN A 379 -11.26 -14.99 8.50
N ALA A 380 -11.21 -14.27 9.62
CA ALA A 380 -10.02 -13.61 10.16
C ALA A 380 -8.92 -14.61 10.56
N ASP A 381 -9.29 -15.81 10.99
CA ASP A 381 -8.33 -16.84 11.41
C ASP A 381 -7.58 -17.48 10.23
N ASP A 382 -8.20 -17.45 9.04
CA ASP A 382 -7.64 -18.01 7.81
C ASP A 382 -6.70 -17.02 7.07
N VAL A 383 -6.48 -15.83 7.65
CA VAL A 383 -5.57 -14.83 7.10
C VAL A 383 -4.12 -15.35 7.12
N PRO A 384 -3.42 -15.36 5.98
CA PRO A 384 -2.03 -15.81 5.91
C PRO A 384 -1.11 -14.87 6.68
N ILE A 385 -0.09 -15.43 7.31
CA ILE A 385 0.86 -14.69 8.17
C ILE A 385 1.52 -13.54 7.42
N VAL A 386 1.90 -13.73 6.14
CA VAL A 386 2.49 -12.65 5.34
C VAL A 386 1.51 -11.50 5.12
N SER A 387 0.22 -11.79 4.89
CA SER A 387 -0.81 -10.74 4.78
C SER A 387 -0.92 -9.95 6.09
N LEU A 388 -0.90 -10.66 7.22
CA LEU A 388 -1.01 -10.07 8.54
C LEU A 388 0.19 -9.16 8.86
N CYS A 389 1.41 -9.63 8.62
CA CYS A 389 2.62 -8.82 8.76
C CYS A 389 2.58 -7.58 7.86
N LEU A 390 2.12 -7.71 6.62
CA LEU A 390 1.98 -6.57 5.71
C LEU A 390 0.94 -5.55 6.19
N THR A 391 -0.17 -6.02 6.75
CA THR A 391 -1.18 -5.13 7.37
C THR A 391 -0.59 -4.40 8.56
N GLN A 392 0.11 -5.09 9.45
CA GLN A 392 0.77 -4.49 10.61
C GLN A 392 1.82 -3.44 10.20
N ILE A 393 2.68 -3.76 9.22
CA ILE A 393 3.66 -2.83 8.67
C ILE A 393 2.97 -1.62 8.04
N SER A 394 1.87 -1.82 7.32
CA SER A 394 1.08 -0.73 6.73
C SER A 394 0.47 0.18 7.80
N VAL A 395 -0.10 -0.38 8.88
CA VAL A 395 -0.62 0.40 10.02
C VAL A 395 0.51 1.20 10.69
N ALA A 396 1.64 0.56 10.96
CA ALA A 396 2.81 1.21 11.55
C ALA A 396 3.37 2.33 10.68
N PHE A 397 3.40 2.13 9.36
CA PHE A 397 3.86 3.15 8.41
C PHE A 397 2.91 4.34 8.36
N ASN A 398 1.59 4.10 8.29
CA ASN A 398 0.59 5.17 8.33
C ASN A 398 0.67 5.93 9.67
N ALA A 399 0.82 5.24 10.80
CA ALA A 399 0.97 5.88 12.11
C ALA A 399 2.24 6.74 12.20
N ASN A 400 3.39 6.23 11.72
CA ASN A 400 4.62 7.01 11.64
C ASN A 400 4.49 8.24 10.74
N GLN A 401 3.78 8.13 9.62
CA GLN A 401 3.50 9.29 8.76
C GLN A 401 2.63 10.31 9.47
N SER A 402 1.54 9.88 10.12
CA SER A 402 0.66 10.77 10.90
C SER A 402 1.41 11.48 12.02
N LEU A 403 2.31 10.79 12.72
CA LEU A 403 3.18 11.39 13.76
C LEU A 403 4.21 12.35 13.16
N GLY A 404 4.69 12.07 11.94
CA GLY A 404 5.59 12.93 11.19
C GLY A 404 4.96 14.30 10.91
N LEU A 405 3.65 14.34 10.65
CA LEU A 405 2.86 15.54 10.39
C LEU A 405 2.53 16.38 11.64
N LEU A 406 2.83 15.89 12.85
CA LEU A 406 2.72 16.69 14.07
C LEU A 406 3.97 17.58 14.20
N ASP A 407 3.82 18.87 13.88
CA ASP A 407 4.92 19.85 13.81
C ASP A 407 5.68 20.00 15.14
N ASP A 408 5.00 19.88 16.27
CA ASP A 408 5.59 20.03 17.61
C ASP A 408 5.94 18.70 18.30
N CYS A 409 5.68 17.54 17.67
CA CYS A 409 5.91 16.26 18.34
C CYS A 409 7.42 16.11 18.65
N PRO A 410 7.82 15.93 19.93
CA PRO A 410 9.22 15.96 20.31
C PRO A 410 10.01 14.90 19.55
N LYS A 411 11.24 15.24 19.13
CA LYS A 411 12.11 14.30 18.40
C LYS A 411 12.31 13.00 19.17
N SER A 412 12.44 13.08 20.49
CA SER A 412 12.52 11.91 21.38
C SER A 412 11.31 11.00 21.27
N VAL A 413 10.09 11.55 21.18
CA VAL A 413 8.84 10.80 20.98
C VAL A 413 8.80 10.17 19.59
N LYS A 414 9.12 10.93 18.52
CA LYS A 414 9.20 10.38 17.15
C LYS A 414 10.21 9.24 17.06
N GLU A 415 11.37 9.40 17.68
CA GLU A 415 12.39 8.35 17.73
C GLU A 415 11.94 7.13 18.54
N ALA A 416 11.34 7.33 19.72
CA ALA A 416 10.81 6.26 20.54
C ALA A 416 9.74 5.44 19.80
N LEU A 417 8.77 6.11 19.17
CA LEU A 417 7.72 5.46 18.41
C LEU A 417 8.27 4.79 17.15
N SER A 418 9.24 5.42 16.46
CA SER A 418 9.92 4.76 15.34
C SER A 418 10.66 3.49 15.76
N ARG A 419 11.25 3.46 16.97
CA ARG A 419 11.89 2.25 17.52
C ARG A 419 10.90 1.13 17.78
N LEU A 420 9.65 1.43 18.15
CA LEU A 420 8.62 0.43 18.39
C LEU A 420 7.90 -0.01 17.10
N LEU A 421 7.57 0.93 16.22
CA LEU A 421 6.74 0.71 15.03
C LEU A 421 7.52 0.12 13.85
N ASP A 422 8.85 0.26 13.83
CA ASP A 422 9.70 -0.38 12.83
C ASP A 422 10.11 -1.79 13.33
N PRO A 423 9.70 -2.87 12.65
CA PRO A 423 10.02 -4.25 13.07
C PRO A 423 11.51 -4.52 13.29
N GLN A 424 12.40 -3.87 12.52
CA GLN A 424 13.85 -4.06 12.66
C GLN A 424 14.40 -3.29 13.84
N LYS A 425 13.93 -2.07 14.08
CA LYS A 425 14.37 -1.29 15.26
C LYS A 425 13.83 -1.89 16.55
N PHE A 426 12.58 -2.36 16.54
CA PHE A 426 11.97 -3.01 17.68
C PHE A 426 12.72 -4.30 18.05
N ARG A 427 13.14 -5.06 17.03
CA ARG A 427 13.99 -6.22 17.20
C ARG A 427 15.30 -5.88 17.92
N LEU A 428 15.98 -4.82 17.50
CA LEU A 428 17.22 -4.37 18.12
C LEU A 428 17.01 -3.98 19.59
N GLU A 429 15.92 -3.29 19.91
CA GLU A 429 15.56 -2.95 21.28
C GLU A 429 15.28 -4.18 22.14
N LEU A 430 14.53 -5.16 21.60
CA LEU A 430 14.29 -6.45 22.25
C LEU A 430 15.60 -7.19 22.54
N ASP A 431 16.50 -7.27 21.56
CA ASP A 431 17.79 -7.96 21.72
C ASP A 431 18.69 -7.24 22.75
N LEU A 432 18.66 -5.89 22.80
CA LEU A 432 19.35 -5.09 23.82
C LEU A 432 18.78 -5.34 25.23
N SER A 433 17.46 -5.38 25.36
CA SER A 433 16.78 -5.69 26.62
C SER A 433 17.08 -7.11 27.09
N PHE A 434 16.99 -8.08 26.18
CA PHE A 434 17.32 -9.47 26.47
C PHE A 434 18.79 -9.63 26.94
N ALA A 435 19.74 -8.99 26.25
CA ALA A 435 21.14 -9.00 26.65
C ALA A 435 21.37 -8.34 28.03
N SER A 436 20.64 -7.26 28.33
CA SER A 436 20.74 -6.58 29.64
C SER A 436 20.29 -7.48 30.79
N VAL A 437 19.22 -8.27 30.61
CA VAL A 437 18.77 -9.22 31.63
C VAL A 437 19.79 -10.33 31.84
N GLN A 438 20.33 -10.89 30.76
CA GLN A 438 21.36 -11.93 30.84
C GLN A 438 22.61 -11.46 31.60
N SER A 439 22.94 -10.17 31.55
CA SER A 439 24.12 -9.61 32.22
C SER A 439 23.92 -9.29 33.72
N SER A 440 22.67 -9.30 34.21
CA SER A 440 22.31 -8.83 35.56
C SER A 440 22.63 -9.81 36.72
N GLY A 441 23.18 -10.99 36.43
CA GLY A 441 23.83 -11.85 37.43
C GLY A 441 22.92 -12.57 38.42
N LEU A 442 21.59 -12.51 38.26
CA LEU A 442 20.66 -13.41 38.96
C LEU A 442 20.74 -14.81 38.31
N ASP A 443 20.82 -15.87 39.12
CA ASP A 443 20.77 -17.28 38.67
C ASP A 443 19.71 -17.43 37.58
N PRO A 444 20.02 -18.00 36.39
CA PRO A 444 19.21 -17.81 35.20
C PRO A 444 17.81 -18.40 35.42
N PRO A 445 16.76 -17.58 35.64
CA PRO A 445 15.45 -18.05 35.28
C PRO A 445 15.49 -18.19 33.75
N ALA A 446 14.62 -19.01 33.17
CA ALA A 446 14.42 -18.99 31.73
C ALA A 446 13.89 -17.60 31.33
N THR A 447 14.78 -16.62 31.15
CA THR A 447 14.40 -15.26 30.78
C THR A 447 13.72 -15.37 29.43
N THR A 448 12.43 -15.10 29.39
CA THR A 448 11.65 -15.16 28.17
C THR A 448 11.81 -13.84 27.44
N TYR A 449 11.60 -13.86 26.12
CA TYR A 449 11.51 -12.62 25.35
C TYR A 449 10.30 -11.77 25.78
N ASP A 450 9.33 -12.36 26.48
CA ASP A 450 8.21 -11.67 27.11
C ASP A 450 8.69 -10.70 28.21
N GLU A 451 9.55 -11.15 29.13
CA GLU A 451 10.17 -10.28 30.14
C GLU A 451 11.02 -9.17 29.50
N ALA A 452 11.80 -9.51 28.46
CA ALA A 452 12.58 -8.54 27.71
C ALA A 452 11.71 -7.50 26.97
N SER A 453 10.51 -7.90 26.55
CA SER A 453 9.54 -7.01 25.90
C SER A 453 9.00 -5.97 26.88
N HIS A 454 8.61 -6.40 28.09
CA HIS A 454 8.17 -5.48 29.15
C HIS A 454 9.27 -4.51 29.57
N MET A 455 10.52 -4.98 29.70
CA MET A 455 11.65 -4.09 29.96
C MET A 455 11.93 -3.11 28.82
N THR A 456 11.66 -3.50 27.58
CA THR A 456 11.75 -2.59 26.43
C THR A 456 10.71 -1.50 26.54
N LEU A 457 9.46 -1.84 26.87
CA LEU A 457 8.39 -0.88 27.13
C LEU A 457 8.76 0.09 28.26
N ASP A 458 9.20 -0.43 29.40
CA ASP A 458 9.60 0.38 30.56
C ASP A 458 10.76 1.33 30.22
N ARG A 459 11.76 0.86 29.47
CA ARG A 459 12.88 1.70 29.02
C ARG A 459 12.42 2.82 28.09
N VAL A 460 11.52 2.52 27.15
CA VAL A 460 10.97 3.53 26.24
C VAL A 460 10.14 4.55 27.02
N LYS A 461 9.28 4.11 27.95
CA LYS A 461 8.52 5.00 28.84
C LYS A 461 9.43 5.89 29.69
N GLU A 462 10.45 5.30 30.33
CA GLU A 462 11.39 6.06 31.16
C GLU A 462 12.15 7.10 30.32
N SER A 463 12.48 6.79 29.05
CA SER A 463 13.12 7.75 28.14
C SER A 463 12.23 8.95 27.77
N LEU A 464 10.91 8.81 27.94
CA LEU A 464 9.93 9.85 27.65
C LEU A 464 9.38 10.54 28.90
N LYS A 465 9.69 10.03 30.09
CA LYS A 465 9.12 10.48 31.37
C LYS A 465 9.37 11.95 31.69
N ASP A 466 10.47 12.53 31.21
CA ASP A 466 10.80 13.95 31.41
C ASP A 466 10.66 14.78 30.13
N VAL A 467 10.09 14.21 29.07
CA VAL A 467 9.84 14.93 27.83
C VAL A 467 8.63 15.85 28.01
N THR A 468 8.87 17.14 27.85
CA THR A 468 7.81 18.16 27.85
C THR A 468 7.30 18.41 26.44
N TYR A 469 6.00 18.61 26.31
CA TYR A 469 5.33 19.05 25.09
C TYR A 469 4.56 20.32 25.41
N THR A 470 4.67 21.34 24.54
CA THR A 470 4.08 22.68 24.75
C THR A 470 4.37 23.31 26.13
N GLY A 471 5.52 22.99 26.74
CA GLY A 471 5.93 23.50 28.05
C GLY A 471 5.31 22.78 29.25
N GLN A 472 4.48 21.77 29.04
CA GLN A 472 3.90 20.92 30.08
C GLN A 472 4.42 19.49 30.01
N LYS A 473 4.34 18.78 31.13
CA LYS A 473 4.68 17.35 31.20
C LYS A 473 3.53 16.54 30.59
N ALA A 474 3.71 16.06 29.36
CA ALA A 474 2.72 15.26 28.66
C ALA A 474 2.87 13.77 29.01
N ASN A 475 1.76 13.07 29.23
CA ASN A 475 1.78 11.64 29.46
C ASN A 475 1.68 10.87 28.14
N PHE A 476 2.82 10.52 27.56
CA PHE A 476 2.88 9.75 26.30
C PHE A 476 2.62 8.25 26.46
N ASP A 477 2.42 7.75 27.68
CA ASP A 477 2.23 6.32 27.94
C ASP A 477 1.15 5.67 27.07
N PRO A 478 -0.05 6.26 26.86
CA PRO A 478 -1.07 5.65 26.01
C PRO A 478 -0.62 5.41 24.56
N LEU A 479 0.21 6.31 24.02
CA LEU A 479 0.72 6.21 22.65
C LEU A 479 1.86 5.20 22.54
N VAL A 480 2.71 5.14 23.56
CA VAL A 480 3.75 4.13 23.68
C VAL A 480 3.13 2.75 23.85
N ASP A 481 2.12 2.63 24.71
CA ASP A 481 1.40 1.38 24.98
C ASP A 481 0.67 0.89 23.73
N TRP A 482 0.05 1.78 22.97
CA TRP A 482 -0.55 1.41 21.67
C TRP A 482 0.50 0.95 20.67
N ALA A 483 1.61 1.70 20.50
CA ALA A 483 2.66 1.34 19.56
C ALA A 483 3.34 0.01 19.94
N PHE A 484 3.50 -0.23 21.24
CA PHE A 484 4.00 -1.49 21.78
C PHE A 484 3.00 -2.62 21.56
N SER A 485 1.71 -2.41 21.83
CA SER A 485 0.62 -3.39 21.58
C SER A 485 0.51 -3.79 20.10
N LEU A 486 0.86 -2.86 19.21
CA LEU A 486 0.98 -3.15 17.79
C LEU A 486 2.20 -4.02 17.52
N ALA A 487 3.36 -3.72 18.11
CA ALA A 487 4.63 -4.42 17.88
C ALA A 487 4.68 -5.83 18.50
N ASP A 488 4.15 -5.98 19.72
CA ASP A 488 4.09 -7.20 20.52
C ASP A 488 2.91 -8.12 20.18
N GLY A 489 2.11 -7.74 19.19
CA GLY A 489 1.02 -8.55 18.66
C GLY A 489 -0.23 -8.66 19.55
N GLN A 490 -0.39 -7.85 20.60
CA GLN A 490 -1.67 -7.77 21.34
C GLN A 490 -2.84 -7.42 20.40
N LEU A 491 -2.58 -6.65 19.34
CA LEU A 491 -3.60 -6.23 18.35
C LEU A 491 -3.82 -7.22 17.20
N MET A 492 -3.32 -8.46 17.27
CA MET A 492 -3.36 -9.41 16.16
C MET A 492 -4.78 -9.78 15.70
N SER A 493 -5.75 -9.87 16.61
CA SER A 493 -7.16 -10.16 16.26
C SER A 493 -7.78 -9.02 15.43
N SER A 494 -7.50 -7.78 15.80
CA SER A 494 -7.92 -6.57 15.09
C SER A 494 -7.22 -6.42 13.74
N LEU A 495 -5.92 -6.70 13.69
CA LEU A 495 -5.15 -6.71 12.44
C LEU A 495 -5.63 -7.78 11.46
N ARG A 496 -6.07 -8.95 11.95
CA ARG A 496 -6.66 -9.99 11.09
C ARG A 496 -7.94 -9.49 10.42
N LYS A 497 -8.84 -8.84 11.15
CA LYS A 497 -10.05 -8.23 10.57
C LYS A 497 -9.69 -7.15 9.54
N LEU A 498 -8.77 -6.25 9.90
CA LEU A 498 -8.29 -5.19 9.01
C LEU A 498 -7.63 -5.73 7.73
N SER A 499 -6.99 -6.90 7.79
CA SER A 499 -6.34 -7.51 6.62
C SER A 499 -7.32 -8.00 5.54
N LEU A 500 -8.61 -8.13 5.88
CA LEU A 500 -9.69 -8.47 4.95
C LEU A 500 -10.21 -7.24 4.20
N GLU A 501 -9.90 -6.03 4.66
CA GLU A 501 -10.31 -4.79 4.01
C GLU A 501 -9.49 -4.52 2.75
N SER A 502 -10.14 -3.96 1.73
CA SER A 502 -9.49 -3.62 0.46
C SER A 502 -8.64 -2.35 0.54
N ASP A 503 -8.98 -1.44 1.45
CA ASP A 503 -8.31 -0.15 1.65
C ASP A 503 -8.06 0.10 3.15
N ILE A 504 -6.85 -0.26 3.59
CA ILE A 504 -6.42 -0.15 4.99
C ILE A 504 -6.43 1.30 5.45
N SER A 505 -5.97 2.24 4.61
CA SER A 505 -5.91 3.66 4.95
C SER A 505 -7.31 4.22 5.19
N LYS A 506 -8.28 3.87 4.33
CA LYS A 506 -9.68 4.27 4.53
C LYS A 506 -10.28 3.67 5.80
N ALA A 507 -9.99 2.40 6.11
CA ALA A 507 -10.49 1.74 7.31
C ALA A 507 -9.88 2.30 8.60
N LEU A 508 -8.62 2.71 8.57
CA LEU A 508 -7.97 3.44 9.68
C LEU A 508 -8.61 4.82 9.88
N VAL A 509 -8.93 5.53 8.79
CA VAL A 509 -9.57 6.85 8.84
C VAL A 509 -11.02 6.76 9.32
N SER A 510 -11.79 5.74 8.92
CA SER A 510 -13.17 5.58 9.39
C SER A 510 -13.25 5.29 10.88
N GLY A 511 -12.24 4.58 11.42
CA GLY A 511 -12.11 4.23 12.84
C GLY A 511 -13.17 3.28 13.34
N ASP A 512 -13.74 2.50 12.44
CA ASP A 512 -14.70 1.46 12.79
C ASP A 512 -14.01 0.26 13.45
N LEU A 513 -12.70 0.11 13.23
CA LEU A 513 -11.87 -0.96 13.75
C LEU A 513 -11.16 -0.56 15.06
N GLU A 514 -11.06 -1.52 15.97
CA GLU A 514 -10.49 -1.36 17.32
C GLU A 514 -9.07 -0.77 17.31
N VAL A 515 -8.18 -1.29 16.45
CA VAL A 515 -6.82 -0.75 16.20
C VAL A 515 -6.82 0.76 15.90
N ALA A 516 -7.80 1.25 15.16
CA ALA A 516 -7.90 2.65 14.77
C ALA A 516 -8.55 3.51 15.87
N LYS A 517 -9.48 2.95 16.64
CA LYS A 517 -10.07 3.61 17.81
C LYS A 517 -9.02 3.83 18.88
N GLU A 518 -8.24 2.80 19.21
CA GLU A 518 -7.16 2.89 20.19
C GLU A 518 -6.08 3.86 19.75
N LEU A 519 -5.71 3.90 18.46
CA LEU A 519 -4.77 4.91 17.96
C LEU A 519 -5.31 6.33 18.16
N ARG A 520 -6.59 6.59 17.81
CA ARG A 520 -7.20 7.91 18.04
C ARG A 520 -7.22 8.28 19.52
N GLU A 521 -7.60 7.34 20.38
CA GLU A 521 -7.62 7.57 21.83
C GLU A 521 -6.23 7.85 22.38
N ALA A 522 -5.22 7.10 21.94
CA ALA A 522 -3.82 7.35 22.28
C ALA A 522 -3.32 8.71 21.78
N MET A 523 -3.79 9.17 20.61
CA MET A 523 -3.46 10.48 20.08
C MET A 523 -4.14 11.65 20.81
N LYS A 524 -5.23 11.43 21.58
CA LYS A 524 -5.87 12.47 22.40
C LYS A 524 -4.94 13.07 23.48
N VAL A 525 -3.83 12.40 23.80
CA VAL A 525 -2.79 12.94 24.68
C VAL A 525 -2.27 14.29 24.17
N PHE A 526 -2.11 14.44 22.85
CA PHE A 526 -1.67 15.71 22.25
C PHE A 526 -2.75 16.79 22.34
N GLU A 527 -4.03 16.41 22.40
CA GLU A 527 -5.18 17.32 22.52
C GLU A 527 -5.37 17.81 23.96
N GLN A 528 -5.16 16.94 24.96
CA GLN A 528 -5.38 17.25 26.38
C GLN A 528 -4.35 18.24 26.95
N VAL A 529 -3.07 18.11 26.57
CA VAL A 529 -1.98 18.98 27.05
C VAL A 529 -2.06 20.39 26.45
N ALA A 530 -2.82 20.57 25.37
CA ALA A 530 -3.07 21.88 24.77
C ALA A 530 -4.19 22.69 25.46
N SER A 531 -4.90 22.12 26.45
CA SER A 531 -6.24 22.58 26.85
C SER A 531 -6.41 23.27 28.22
N ASP A 532 -5.33 23.68 28.91
CA ASP A 532 -5.42 24.31 30.25
C ASP A 532 -5.80 25.82 30.24
N THR A 533 -6.78 26.20 29.43
CA THR A 533 -7.56 27.43 29.64
C THR A 533 -9.01 27.21 29.20
N PRO A 534 -10.02 27.48 30.04
CA PRO A 534 -11.42 27.20 29.70
C PRO A 534 -11.95 28.31 28.78
N ALA A 535 -11.78 28.11 27.48
CA ALA A 535 -12.43 28.85 26.40
C ALA A 535 -12.78 27.85 25.29
N PRO A 536 -13.87 28.08 24.53
CA PRO A 536 -14.40 27.08 23.61
C PRO A 536 -13.34 26.67 22.58
N ALA A 537 -13.29 25.37 22.30
CA ALA A 537 -12.29 24.70 21.47
C ALA A 537 -11.87 25.55 20.26
N MET A 538 -10.58 25.88 20.18
CA MET A 538 -10.02 26.46 18.97
C MET A 538 -9.93 25.37 17.90
N SER A 539 -10.43 25.65 16.70
CA SER A 539 -10.38 24.71 15.58
C SER A 539 -8.95 24.62 15.02
N TRP A 540 -8.63 23.52 14.33
CA TRP A 540 -7.34 23.32 13.62
C TRP A 540 -6.92 24.52 12.73
N GLN A 541 -7.87 25.37 12.33
CA GLN A 541 -7.62 26.62 11.60
C GLN A 541 -6.86 27.68 12.40
N GLN A 542 -7.07 27.78 13.72
CA GLN A 542 -6.50 28.84 14.56
C GLN A 542 -5.06 28.54 14.98
N LEU A 543 -4.65 27.27 14.99
CA LEU A 543 -3.27 26.84 15.20
C LEU A 543 -2.37 27.18 13.99
N MET A 544 -2.93 27.20 12.78
CA MET A 544 -2.19 27.47 11.54
C MET A 544 -1.96 28.96 11.24
N GLU A 545 -2.68 29.87 11.90
CA GLU A 545 -2.49 31.33 11.74
C GLU A 545 -1.31 31.89 12.56
N ILE A 546 -0.71 31.11 13.46
CA ILE A 546 0.34 31.56 14.39
C ILE A 546 1.78 31.33 13.85
N GLY A 547 1.96 30.60 12.74
CA GLY A 547 3.28 30.29 12.17
C GLY A 547 3.81 31.31 11.16
N HIS A 548 4.92 31.98 11.50
CA HIS A 548 5.63 32.99 10.69
C HIS A 548 6.22 32.50 9.35
N ASP A 549 6.55 33.49 8.50
CA ASP A 549 6.85 33.46 7.07
C ASP A 549 8.14 32.72 6.63
N THR A 550 8.01 31.65 5.84
CA THR A 550 9.01 31.24 4.83
C THR A 550 8.34 30.84 3.51
N GLU A 551 9.02 31.04 2.37
CA GLU A 551 8.48 30.75 1.02
C GLU A 551 8.22 29.24 0.77
N GLN A 552 8.92 28.34 1.46
CA GLN A 552 8.68 26.89 1.35
C GLN A 552 7.41 26.44 2.08
N ASP A 553 7.00 27.15 3.13
CA ASP A 553 5.73 26.92 3.82
C ASP A 553 4.52 27.32 2.96
N ALA A 554 4.70 28.24 2.00
CA ALA A 554 3.61 28.71 1.15
C ALA A 554 3.08 27.61 0.22
N ASP A 555 3.96 26.77 -0.33
CA ASP A 555 3.57 25.68 -1.23
C ASP A 555 2.94 24.50 -0.48
N LEU A 556 3.46 24.16 0.71
CA LEU A 556 2.83 23.15 1.58
C LEU A 556 1.47 23.63 2.11
N ARG A 557 1.36 24.89 2.57
CA ARG A 557 0.07 25.50 2.95
C ARG A 557 -0.91 25.50 1.77
N LYS A 558 -0.44 25.72 0.55
CA LYS A 558 -1.29 25.67 -0.66
C LYS A 558 -1.76 24.24 -0.96
N MET A 559 -0.92 23.23 -0.76
CA MET A 559 -1.30 21.82 -0.91
C MET A 559 -2.30 21.38 0.16
N PHE A 560 -2.05 21.68 1.44
CA PHE A 560 -2.96 21.32 2.53
C PHE A 560 -4.28 22.08 2.45
N LYS A 561 -4.28 23.39 2.17
CA LYS A 561 -5.51 24.15 1.92
C LYS A 561 -6.30 23.60 0.74
N LYS A 562 -5.62 23.05 -0.27
CA LYS A 562 -6.29 22.40 -1.41
C LYS A 562 -6.95 21.08 -0.98
N GLN A 563 -6.23 20.24 -0.23
CA GLN A 563 -6.77 18.97 0.26
C GLN A 563 -7.94 19.17 1.23
N GLU A 564 -7.81 20.13 2.15
CA GLU A 564 -8.87 20.49 3.09
C GLU A 564 -10.09 21.07 2.34
N ARG A 565 -9.88 21.93 1.33
CA ARG A 565 -10.95 22.37 0.43
C ARG A 565 -11.68 21.21 -0.22
N GLU A 566 -10.95 20.20 -0.71
CA GLU A 566 -11.52 19.02 -1.36
C GLU A 566 -12.33 18.16 -0.36
N GLU A 567 -11.85 17.99 0.87
CA GLU A 567 -12.55 17.27 1.93
C GLU A 567 -13.83 17.99 2.37
N VAL A 568 -13.75 19.30 2.62
CA VAL A 568 -14.89 20.14 3.00
C VAL A 568 -15.96 20.11 1.92
N TRP A 569 -15.55 20.19 0.64
CA TRP A 569 -16.48 20.04 -0.48
C TRP A 569 -17.13 18.65 -0.49
N SER A 570 -16.36 17.58 -0.30
CA SER A 570 -16.87 16.19 -0.26
C SER A 570 -17.89 15.98 0.87
N ARG A 571 -17.67 16.58 2.04
CA ARG A 571 -18.63 16.58 3.15
C ARG A 571 -19.92 17.31 2.77
N ALA A 572 -19.83 18.50 2.18
CA ALA A 572 -21.00 19.23 1.68
C ALA A 572 -21.76 18.43 0.62
N SER A 573 -21.05 17.79 -0.32
CA SER A 573 -21.63 16.90 -1.32
C SER A 573 -22.36 15.71 -0.68
N THR A 574 -21.88 15.18 0.45
CA THR A 574 -22.52 14.08 1.17
C THR A 574 -23.81 14.52 1.85
N VAL A 575 -23.81 15.70 2.49
CA VAL A 575 -25.02 16.30 3.09
C VAL A 575 -26.06 16.56 1.99
N ARG A 576 -25.65 17.12 0.85
CA ARG A 576 -26.53 17.35 -0.30
C ARG A 576 -27.16 16.07 -0.83
N LYS A 577 -26.43 14.93 -0.87
CA LYS A 577 -26.95 13.62 -1.32
C LYS A 577 -28.14 13.11 -0.50
N SER A 578 -28.29 13.58 0.74
CA SER A 578 -29.44 13.19 1.59
C SER A 578 -30.78 13.74 1.08
N LEU A 579 -30.76 14.85 0.33
CA LEU A 579 -31.94 15.49 -0.24
C LEU A 579 -31.98 15.47 -1.77
N VAL A 580 -30.85 15.69 -2.43
CA VAL A 580 -30.74 15.86 -3.88
C VAL A 580 -29.89 14.75 -4.48
N SER A 581 -30.48 13.98 -5.38
CA SER A 581 -29.83 12.90 -6.10
C SER A 581 -30.15 12.95 -7.59
N TYR A 582 -29.29 12.33 -8.39
CA TYR A 582 -29.45 12.27 -9.84
C TYR A 582 -29.18 10.86 -10.36
N SER A 583 -29.86 10.49 -11.44
CA SER A 583 -29.55 9.28 -12.22
C SER A 583 -29.41 9.65 -13.69
N SER A 584 -28.35 9.19 -14.34
CA SER A 584 -28.19 9.36 -15.78
C SER A 584 -28.93 8.27 -16.56
N LEU A 585 -29.51 8.67 -17.69
CA LEU A 585 -30.09 7.73 -18.64
C LEU A 585 -28.98 7.06 -19.46
N THR A 586 -28.95 5.73 -19.45
CA THR A 586 -27.97 4.94 -20.22
C THR A 586 -28.15 5.08 -21.74
N ASN A 587 -29.36 5.40 -22.19
CA ASN A 587 -29.69 5.78 -23.56
C ASN A 587 -31.00 6.56 -23.57
N TRP A 588 -31.33 7.18 -24.71
CA TRP A 588 -32.53 8.00 -24.87
C TRP A 588 -33.74 7.16 -25.33
N LYS A 589 -34.03 6.08 -24.60
CA LYS A 589 -35.21 5.23 -24.83
C LYS A 589 -36.04 5.09 -23.56
N ARG A 590 -37.33 4.83 -23.73
CA ARG A 590 -38.26 4.53 -22.62
C ARG A 590 -37.75 3.48 -21.63
N SER A 591 -37.11 2.40 -22.09
CA SER A 591 -36.62 1.35 -21.20
C SER A 591 -35.58 1.85 -20.18
N SER A 592 -34.74 2.81 -20.57
CA SER A 592 -33.77 3.43 -19.67
C SER A 592 -34.43 4.39 -18.70
N LEU A 593 -35.48 5.09 -19.13
CA LEU A 593 -36.31 5.93 -18.25
C LEU A 593 -36.97 5.09 -17.14
N ASP A 594 -37.60 3.97 -17.52
CA ASP A 594 -38.26 3.09 -16.56
C ASP A 594 -37.26 2.46 -15.57
N ALA A 595 -36.08 2.07 -16.05
CA ALA A 595 -35.02 1.52 -15.21
C ALA A 595 -34.47 2.56 -14.22
N ALA A 596 -34.21 3.78 -14.68
CA ALA A 596 -33.72 4.86 -13.84
C ALA A 596 -34.75 5.28 -12.79
N TYR A 597 -36.04 5.38 -13.16
CA TYR A 597 -37.10 5.60 -12.19
C TYR A 597 -37.18 4.47 -11.16
N LYS A 598 -37.15 3.19 -11.58
CA LYS A 598 -37.21 2.03 -10.67
C LYS A 598 -36.06 2.00 -9.65
N ALA A 599 -34.90 2.53 -10.00
CA ALA A 599 -33.75 2.65 -9.11
C ALA A 599 -33.79 3.89 -8.22
N SER A 600 -34.65 4.87 -8.54
CA SER A 600 -34.75 6.12 -7.80
C SER A 600 -35.47 5.95 -6.45
N PRO A 601 -35.18 6.83 -5.46
CA PRO A 601 -35.92 6.85 -4.20
C PRO A 601 -37.41 7.15 -4.41
N CYS A 602 -37.80 7.74 -5.55
CA CYS A 602 -39.18 8.11 -5.88
C CYS A 602 -40.14 6.90 -5.92
N VAL A 603 -39.64 5.69 -6.18
CA VAL A 603 -40.50 4.49 -6.28
C VAL A 603 -41.09 4.12 -4.92
N SER A 604 -40.34 4.38 -3.85
CA SER A 604 -40.72 4.00 -2.48
C SER A 604 -41.68 4.97 -1.82
N PHE A 605 -41.96 6.12 -2.44
CA PHE A 605 -42.78 7.16 -1.84
C PHE A 605 -44.26 6.75 -1.80
N THR A 606 -44.82 6.83 -0.60
CA THR A 606 -46.24 6.67 -0.34
C THR A 606 -46.81 8.04 0.00
N GLY A 607 -47.52 8.65 -0.95
CA GLY A 607 -48.15 9.96 -0.75
C GLY A 607 -49.42 9.85 0.09
N GLU A 608 -49.85 10.97 0.65
CA GLU A 608 -51.10 11.09 1.41
C GLU A 608 -51.96 12.19 0.76
N MET A 609 -53.23 11.87 0.49
CA MET A 609 -54.17 12.79 -0.16
C MET A 609 -54.31 14.08 0.66
N ASN A 610 -54.17 15.24 0.02
CA ASN A 610 -54.23 16.56 0.66
C ASN A 610 -53.19 16.79 1.78
N LYS A 611 -52.06 16.05 1.78
CA LYS A 611 -50.94 16.29 2.71
C LYS A 611 -49.55 16.14 2.11
N LYS A 612 -49.34 15.13 1.26
CA LYS A 612 -48.02 14.79 0.71
C LYS A 612 -48.13 14.28 -0.71
N PHE A 613 -47.83 15.13 -1.68
CA PHE A 613 -47.81 14.76 -3.09
C PHE A 613 -46.39 14.56 -3.60
N MET A 614 -46.25 13.70 -4.61
CA MET A 614 -45.06 13.67 -5.44
C MET A 614 -45.31 14.47 -6.72
N LEU A 615 -44.36 15.33 -7.09
CA LEU A 615 -44.39 16.07 -8.33
C LEU A 615 -43.50 15.40 -9.39
N PHE A 616 -44.06 15.10 -10.55
CA PHE A 616 -43.28 14.88 -11.77
C PHE A 616 -43.13 16.20 -12.50
N HIS A 617 -41.89 16.59 -12.76
CA HIS A 617 -41.61 17.78 -13.54
C HIS A 617 -41.10 17.38 -14.92
N LEU A 618 -41.66 18.00 -15.96
CA LEU A 618 -41.26 17.77 -17.33
C LEU A 618 -41.38 19.07 -18.13
N ALA A 619 -40.26 19.60 -18.58
CA ALA A 619 -40.21 20.75 -19.46
C ALA A 619 -39.47 20.39 -20.75
N ALA A 620 -40.09 20.72 -21.88
CA ALA A 620 -39.54 20.42 -23.19
C ALA A 620 -38.27 21.22 -23.48
N ASP A 621 -38.25 22.46 -23.00
CA ASP A 621 -37.09 23.36 -23.12
C ASP A 621 -35.90 22.95 -22.23
N LEU A 622 -36.11 22.03 -21.27
CA LEU A 622 -35.08 21.32 -20.48
C LEU A 622 -34.72 19.93 -21.04
N CYS A 623 -35.32 19.51 -22.16
CA CYS A 623 -35.04 18.22 -22.80
C CYS A 623 -34.39 18.36 -24.18
N PHE A 624 -34.66 19.46 -24.88
CA PHE A 624 -34.22 19.67 -26.26
C PHE A 624 -34.00 21.15 -26.57
N GLU A 625 -32.95 21.45 -27.34
CA GLU A 625 -32.74 22.76 -27.94
C GLU A 625 -32.59 22.68 -29.46
N GLY A 626 -33.37 23.50 -30.18
CA GLY A 626 -33.23 23.68 -31.63
C GLY A 626 -32.35 24.89 -31.99
N GLU A 627 -32.08 25.08 -33.29
CA GLU A 627 -31.40 26.28 -33.82
C GLU A 627 -32.12 27.60 -33.49
N LYS A 628 -33.43 27.51 -33.22
CA LYS A 628 -34.28 28.58 -32.71
C LYS A 628 -34.85 28.12 -31.36
N GLY A 629 -35.21 29.07 -30.50
CA GLY A 629 -35.86 28.77 -29.22
C GLY A 629 -37.10 27.86 -29.39
N TRP A 630 -37.46 27.11 -28.35
CA TRP A 630 -38.52 26.10 -28.39
C TRP A 630 -39.84 26.67 -28.94
N SER A 631 -40.41 25.97 -29.92
CA SER A 631 -41.65 26.36 -30.62
C SER A 631 -42.74 25.27 -30.61
N GLY A 632 -42.55 24.24 -29.76
CA GLY A 632 -43.44 23.10 -29.58
C GLY A 632 -43.04 21.85 -30.39
N PRO A 633 -43.53 20.65 -30.00
CA PRO A 633 -43.08 19.36 -30.54
C PRO A 633 -43.23 19.20 -32.07
N ALA A 634 -44.40 19.51 -32.66
CA ALA A 634 -44.60 19.27 -34.11
C ALA A 634 -44.03 20.35 -35.04
N LYS A 635 -43.25 21.32 -34.52
CA LYS A 635 -42.42 22.19 -35.36
C LYS A 635 -40.94 21.79 -35.33
N CYS A 636 -40.57 20.82 -34.50
CA CYS A 636 -39.22 20.29 -34.42
C CYS A 636 -39.02 19.18 -35.46
N LYS A 637 -37.84 19.16 -36.09
CA LYS A 637 -37.41 18.02 -36.92
C LYS A 637 -37.31 16.77 -36.03
N ALA A 638 -37.62 15.59 -36.60
CA ALA A 638 -37.49 14.32 -35.88
C ALA A 638 -36.08 14.20 -35.29
N SER A 639 -35.99 14.02 -33.97
CA SER A 639 -34.74 13.84 -33.25
C SER A 639 -34.94 12.82 -32.12
N PRO A 640 -33.93 12.02 -31.78
CA PRO A 640 -33.99 11.10 -30.66
C PRO A 640 -34.39 11.75 -29.32
N MET A 641 -34.02 13.01 -29.10
CA MET A 641 -34.42 13.78 -27.91
C MET A 641 -35.91 14.16 -27.92
N LEU A 642 -36.49 14.44 -29.09
CA LEU A 642 -37.92 14.68 -29.23
C LEU A 642 -38.72 13.41 -28.93
N ASP A 643 -38.22 12.26 -29.35
CA ASP A 643 -38.85 10.97 -29.04
C ASP A 643 -38.71 10.63 -27.54
N LEU A 644 -37.56 10.91 -26.93
CA LEU A 644 -37.40 10.81 -25.48
C LEU A 644 -38.36 11.75 -24.72
N PHE A 645 -38.60 12.96 -25.21
CA PHE A 645 -39.58 13.86 -24.60
C PHE A 645 -40.99 13.28 -24.67
N LYS A 646 -41.39 12.69 -25.81
CA LYS A 646 -42.68 11.99 -25.93
C LYS A 646 -42.76 10.79 -25.01
N ASP A 647 -41.68 10.01 -24.87
CA ASP A 647 -41.61 8.88 -23.94
C ASP A 647 -41.77 9.32 -22.48
N LYS A 648 -41.15 10.45 -22.10
CA LYS A 648 -41.33 11.08 -20.78
C LYS A 648 -42.76 11.60 -20.60
N LEU A 649 -43.35 12.21 -21.63
CA LEU A 649 -44.72 12.68 -21.57
C LEU A 649 -45.70 11.52 -21.38
N ALA A 650 -45.55 10.43 -22.13
CA ALA A 650 -46.33 9.21 -21.97
C ALA A 650 -46.16 8.64 -20.55
N PHE A 651 -44.93 8.62 -20.03
CA PHE A 651 -44.64 8.16 -18.66
C PHE A 651 -45.43 8.95 -17.62
N VAL A 652 -45.39 10.28 -17.74
CA VAL A 652 -46.08 11.21 -16.84
C VAL A 652 -47.61 11.06 -16.95
N SER A 653 -48.11 10.83 -18.17
CA SER A 653 -49.53 10.60 -18.43
C SER A 653 -50.04 9.25 -17.90
N GLU A 654 -49.17 8.29 -17.60
CA GLU A 654 -49.53 7.01 -16.98
C GLU A 654 -49.62 7.09 -15.45
N VAL A 655 -49.03 8.11 -14.84
CA VAL A 655 -48.93 8.27 -13.39
C VAL A 655 -50.32 8.39 -12.73
N SER A 656 -50.59 7.57 -11.70
CA SER A 656 -51.84 7.58 -10.92
C SER A 656 -51.57 7.66 -9.41
N GLY A 657 -52.60 7.97 -8.62
CA GLY A 657 -52.51 8.06 -7.15
C GLY A 657 -52.20 9.47 -6.64
N ASN A 658 -51.53 9.57 -5.49
CA ASN A 658 -51.15 10.84 -4.84
C ASN A 658 -49.92 11.48 -5.49
N LYS A 659 -49.98 11.65 -6.81
CA LYS A 659 -48.91 12.13 -7.67
C LYS A 659 -49.49 13.21 -8.59
N MET A 660 -48.72 14.26 -8.84
CA MET A 660 -49.08 15.37 -9.73
C MET A 660 -47.98 15.54 -10.76
N SER A 661 -48.33 16.11 -11.91
CA SER A 661 -47.36 16.33 -12.97
C SER A 661 -47.45 17.75 -13.50
N LEU A 662 -46.32 18.43 -13.61
CA LEU A 662 -46.20 19.76 -14.18
C LEU A 662 -45.44 19.67 -15.51
N VAL A 663 -46.16 19.94 -16.60
CA VAL A 663 -45.66 19.76 -17.97
C VAL A 663 -45.57 21.11 -18.70
N PHE A 664 -44.37 21.51 -19.09
CA PHE A 664 -44.11 22.65 -19.96
C PHE A 664 -43.76 22.16 -21.37
N ASP A 665 -44.77 21.87 -22.19
CA ASP A 665 -44.59 21.35 -23.55
C ASP A 665 -44.78 22.42 -24.65
N GLY A 666 -45.44 23.53 -24.30
CA GLY A 666 -45.82 24.59 -25.22
C GLY A 666 -47.01 24.29 -26.12
N ARG A 667 -47.79 23.24 -25.80
CA ARG A 667 -49.06 22.92 -26.44
C ARG A 667 -50.10 22.61 -25.38
N ILE A 668 -51.19 23.36 -25.40
CA ILE A 668 -52.28 23.19 -24.43
C ILE A 668 -53.28 22.12 -24.89
N GLU A 669 -53.37 21.87 -26.21
CA GLU A 669 -54.51 21.16 -26.80
C GLU A 669 -54.25 19.67 -27.14
N ASP A 670 -53.00 19.21 -27.16
CA ASP A 670 -52.64 17.86 -27.68
C ASP A 670 -52.35 16.82 -26.57
N THR A 671 -52.42 17.19 -25.28
CA THR A 671 -51.58 16.54 -24.27
C THR A 671 -52.21 15.42 -23.42
N THR A 672 -53.50 15.05 -23.52
CA THR A 672 -54.02 13.74 -23.05
C THR A 672 -55.55 13.62 -23.21
N ASP A 673 -56.03 12.51 -23.79
CA ASP A 673 -57.46 12.23 -24.00
C ASP A 673 -58.19 11.59 -22.78
N SER A 674 -57.58 11.50 -21.58
CA SER A 674 -58.16 10.65 -20.50
C SER A 674 -57.93 11.04 -19.03
N LYS A 675 -57.32 12.20 -18.71
CA LYS A 675 -57.07 12.62 -17.32
C LYS A 675 -57.52 14.06 -17.05
N GLU A 676 -57.83 14.36 -15.79
CA GLU A 676 -58.13 15.73 -15.38
C GLU A 676 -56.86 16.59 -15.48
N THR A 677 -56.90 17.54 -16.41
CA THR A 677 -55.84 18.52 -16.65
C THR A 677 -56.29 19.91 -16.20
N VAL A 678 -55.35 20.68 -15.66
CA VAL A 678 -55.56 22.08 -15.28
C VAL A 678 -54.46 22.92 -15.89
N GLU A 679 -54.81 24.03 -16.50
CA GLU A 679 -53.83 24.99 -16.99
C GLU A 679 -53.25 25.81 -15.83
N LEU A 680 -51.93 25.84 -15.74
CA LEU A 680 -51.19 26.70 -14.82
C LEU A 680 -50.60 27.87 -15.62
N SER A 681 -50.93 29.09 -15.22
CA SER A 681 -50.62 30.31 -15.96
C SER A 681 -49.56 31.15 -15.24
N ILE A 682 -48.48 31.51 -15.91
CA ILE A 682 -47.37 32.29 -15.34
C ILE A 682 -47.20 33.58 -16.12
N THR A 683 -47.29 34.71 -15.42
CA THR A 683 -47.06 36.04 -15.99
C THR A 683 -45.83 36.68 -15.36
N TYR A 684 -44.80 36.89 -16.17
CA TYR A 684 -43.52 37.43 -15.74
C TYR A 684 -43.52 38.96 -15.67
N SER A 685 -42.79 39.53 -14.70
CA SER A 685 -42.52 40.96 -14.60
C SER A 685 -41.14 41.31 -15.17
N GLY A 686 -41.07 42.41 -15.93
CA GLY A 686 -39.82 42.94 -16.51
C GLY A 686 -39.77 42.83 -18.04
N LYS A 687 -38.66 43.28 -18.63
CA LYS A 687 -38.39 43.14 -20.08
C LYS A 687 -37.41 42.00 -20.29
N PHE A 688 -37.85 40.93 -20.95
CA PHE A 688 -36.95 39.89 -21.45
C PHE A 688 -36.34 40.34 -22.79
N HIS A 689 -35.06 40.03 -23.04
CA HIS A 689 -34.42 40.37 -24.32
C HIS A 689 -35.23 39.78 -25.48
N LYS A 690 -35.65 40.64 -26.42
CA LYS A 690 -36.47 40.25 -27.58
C LYS A 690 -35.68 39.32 -28.50
N THR A 691 -35.72 38.01 -28.24
CA THR A 691 -35.32 37.01 -29.23
C THR A 691 -36.46 36.85 -30.24
N HIS A 692 -36.19 37.03 -31.53
CA HIS A 692 -37.20 37.22 -32.59
C HIS A 692 -38.12 36.02 -32.91
N SER A 693 -38.32 35.01 -32.04
CA SER A 693 -39.11 33.83 -32.44
C SER A 693 -39.71 32.93 -31.34
N ARG A 694 -39.88 33.35 -30.08
CA ARG A 694 -40.41 32.43 -29.05
C ARG A 694 -41.93 32.42 -28.96
N ARG A 695 -42.52 31.21 -28.97
CA ARG A 695 -43.95 30.96 -28.70
C ARG A 695 -44.26 30.43 -27.29
N VAL A 696 -43.26 30.01 -26.50
CA VAL A 696 -43.55 29.27 -25.26
C VAL A 696 -42.83 29.83 -24.02
N PHE A 697 -41.49 29.82 -23.95
CA PHE A 697 -40.77 30.39 -22.80
C PHE A 697 -40.32 31.84 -23.08
N GLY A 698 -40.75 32.82 -22.28
CA GLY A 698 -40.45 34.25 -22.53
C GLY A 698 -41.04 34.76 -23.85
N SER A 699 -42.27 34.34 -24.17
CA SER A 699 -43.01 34.76 -25.37
C SER A 699 -43.15 36.30 -25.45
N GLN A 700 -43.54 36.84 -26.62
CA GLN A 700 -43.75 38.29 -26.79
C GLN A 700 -44.68 38.94 -25.74
N LYS A 701 -45.47 38.13 -25.01
CA LYS A 701 -46.43 38.58 -23.99
C LYS A 701 -45.97 38.39 -22.54
N ASN A 702 -44.70 38.03 -22.26
CA ASN A 702 -44.21 37.71 -20.90
C ASN A 702 -45.10 36.69 -20.17
N HIS A 703 -45.64 35.74 -20.93
CA HIS A 703 -46.63 34.79 -20.44
C HIS A 703 -46.24 33.38 -20.88
N GLU A 704 -46.37 32.43 -19.96
CA GLU A 704 -46.10 31.00 -20.13
C GLU A 704 -47.24 30.19 -19.51
N ILE A 705 -47.57 29.06 -20.14
CA ILE A 705 -48.62 28.15 -19.66
C ILE A 705 -47.99 26.76 -19.51
N ALA A 706 -48.29 26.11 -18.39
CA ALA A 706 -47.97 24.72 -18.13
C ALA A 706 -49.26 23.91 -17.97
N VAL A 707 -49.22 22.64 -18.32
CA VAL A 707 -50.31 21.69 -18.07
C VAL A 707 -50.01 20.96 -16.77
N MET A 708 -50.92 21.07 -15.82
CA MET A 708 -50.90 20.28 -14.59
C MET A 708 -51.81 19.07 -14.76
N ILE A 709 -51.23 17.87 -14.71
CA ILE A 709 -51.98 16.60 -14.74
C ILE A 709 -52.17 16.13 -13.30
N LEU A 710 -53.42 16.05 -12.88
CA LEU A 710 -53.77 15.65 -11.52
C LEU A 710 -53.96 14.12 -11.44
N GLY A 711 -53.22 13.46 -10.55
CA GLY A 711 -53.42 12.05 -10.24
C GLY A 711 -54.79 11.75 -9.61
N PRO A 712 -55.23 12.51 -8.58
CA PRO A 712 -56.60 12.47 -8.09
C PRO A 712 -57.50 13.46 -8.83
N GLN A 713 -58.82 13.24 -8.79
CA GLN A 713 -59.79 14.21 -9.28
C GLN A 713 -59.69 15.53 -8.51
N ARG A 714 -59.76 16.67 -9.21
CA ARG A 714 -59.68 18.05 -8.69
C ARG A 714 -60.69 18.30 -7.57
N ILE A 715 -61.89 17.72 -7.66
CA ILE A 715 -62.93 17.86 -6.63
C ILE A 715 -62.52 17.24 -5.28
N ARG A 716 -61.52 16.34 -5.27
CA ARG A 716 -60.97 15.71 -4.06
C ARG A 716 -59.80 16.48 -3.47
N LEU A 717 -59.27 17.47 -4.20
CA LEU A 717 -58.20 18.32 -3.72
C LEU A 717 -58.76 19.44 -2.85
N GLN A 718 -58.22 19.59 -1.64
CA GLN A 718 -58.56 20.70 -0.77
C GLN A 718 -57.89 21.97 -1.29
N SER A 719 -58.69 23.02 -1.50
CA SER A 719 -58.17 24.36 -1.80
C SER A 719 -57.43 24.89 -0.56
N GLN A 720 -56.21 25.37 -0.74
CA GLN A 720 -55.40 25.97 0.31
C GLN A 720 -55.35 27.48 0.11
N ALA A 721 -55.40 28.22 1.20
CA ALA A 721 -55.22 29.66 1.16
C ALA A 721 -53.76 29.99 0.81
N ARG A 722 -53.57 30.94 -0.09
CA ARG A 722 -52.26 31.54 -0.39
C ARG A 722 -52.06 32.71 0.54
N GLU A 723 -51.38 32.48 1.67
CA GLU A 723 -51.24 33.49 2.73
C GLU A 723 -49.97 34.35 2.59
N ASP A 724 -48.98 33.89 1.84
CA ASP A 724 -47.68 34.54 1.70
C ASP A 724 -47.71 35.65 0.61
N PRO A 725 -47.27 36.89 0.89
CA PRO A 725 -47.06 37.92 -0.12
C PRO A 725 -46.11 37.51 -1.26
N ASP A 726 -45.15 36.63 -1.00
CA ASP A 726 -44.14 36.17 -1.95
C ASP A 726 -44.63 35.04 -2.88
N ASP A 727 -45.91 34.65 -2.74
CA ASP A 727 -46.58 33.60 -3.51
C ASP A 727 -47.17 34.06 -4.86
N TYR A 728 -46.76 35.25 -5.33
CA TYR A 728 -47.13 35.84 -6.64
C TYR A 728 -48.66 36.05 -6.86
N ARG A 729 -49.40 36.41 -5.80
CA ARG A 729 -50.89 36.51 -5.74
C ARG A 729 -51.50 37.91 -5.97
N ILE A 730 -51.11 38.59 -7.05
CA ILE A 730 -51.38 40.03 -7.21
C ILE A 730 -52.78 40.37 -7.75
N GLN A 731 -53.44 39.45 -8.45
CA GLN A 731 -54.74 39.69 -9.10
C GLN A 731 -55.91 39.02 -8.37
N GLY A 732 -55.75 38.73 -7.07
CA GLY A 732 -56.79 38.09 -6.25
C GLY A 732 -56.70 36.57 -6.24
N GLU A 733 -55.54 35.99 -6.58
CA GLU A 733 -55.26 34.56 -6.41
C GLU A 733 -55.08 34.19 -4.93
N ASP A 734 -56.16 34.21 -4.16
CA ASP A 734 -56.13 33.99 -2.71
C ASP A 734 -56.03 32.51 -2.30
N SER A 735 -56.12 31.58 -3.26
CA SER A 735 -56.12 30.16 -2.99
C SER A 735 -55.64 29.32 -4.17
N THR A 736 -55.33 28.03 -3.91
CA THR A 736 -54.93 27.05 -4.93
C THR A 736 -56.05 26.67 -5.91
N ALA A 737 -57.28 27.16 -5.69
CA ALA A 737 -58.33 27.15 -6.69
C ALA A 737 -57.93 27.94 -7.95
N TYR A 738 -57.13 28.99 -7.77
CA TYR A 738 -56.51 29.77 -8.85
C TYR A 738 -55.17 29.16 -9.22
N THR A 739 -54.98 28.86 -10.50
CA THR A 739 -53.74 28.27 -11.01
C THR A 739 -52.86 29.31 -11.74
N SER A 740 -53.02 30.60 -11.40
CA SER A 740 -52.19 31.68 -11.92
C SER A 740 -51.11 32.14 -10.92
N TYR A 741 -49.96 32.54 -11.46
CA TYR A 741 -48.84 33.18 -10.76
C TYR A 741 -48.45 34.44 -11.53
N VAL A 742 -48.50 35.61 -10.89
CA VAL A 742 -48.40 36.91 -11.58
C VAL A 742 -47.28 37.78 -10.99
N LYS A 743 -46.59 38.51 -11.88
CA LYS A 743 -45.35 39.27 -11.62
C LYS A 743 -44.20 38.40 -11.10
N VAL A 744 -44.03 37.25 -11.71
CA VAL A 744 -42.85 36.40 -11.48
C VAL A 744 -41.61 37.11 -12.07
N PRO A 745 -40.56 37.42 -11.28
CA PRO A 745 -39.39 38.09 -11.81
C PRO A 745 -38.56 37.14 -12.68
N TYR A 746 -37.94 37.67 -13.74
CA TYR A 746 -36.86 36.95 -14.40
C TYR A 746 -35.59 37.02 -13.53
N PRO A 747 -34.82 35.92 -13.41
CA PRO A 747 -33.52 35.94 -12.77
C PRO A 747 -32.56 36.82 -13.57
N GLU A 748 -31.61 37.43 -12.86
CA GLU A 748 -30.55 38.23 -13.48
C GLU A 748 -29.73 37.37 -14.44
N THR A 749 -29.51 37.86 -15.67
CA THR A 749 -28.77 37.10 -16.70
C THR A 749 -27.35 36.77 -16.26
N GLU A 750 -26.74 37.61 -15.44
CA GLU A 750 -25.41 37.39 -14.86
C GLU A 750 -25.37 36.16 -13.94
N GLY A 751 -26.45 35.91 -13.19
CA GLY A 751 -26.57 34.80 -12.23
C GLY A 751 -26.90 33.44 -12.83
N LEU A 752 -27.09 33.34 -14.16
CA LEU A 752 -27.45 32.07 -14.79
C LEU A 752 -26.31 31.05 -14.73
N PRO A 753 -26.61 29.78 -14.41
CA PRO A 753 -25.66 28.69 -14.54
C PRO A 753 -25.22 28.52 -15.99
N ARG A 754 -23.91 28.41 -16.23
CA ARG A 754 -23.33 28.26 -17.57
C ARG A 754 -22.38 27.07 -17.65
N VAL A 755 -22.29 26.48 -18.83
CA VAL A 755 -21.34 25.42 -19.19
C VAL A 755 -20.61 25.76 -20.48
N PRO A 756 -19.40 25.23 -20.70
CA PRO A 756 -18.75 25.35 -22.00
C PRO A 756 -19.63 24.76 -23.10
N PHE A 757 -19.72 25.44 -24.25
CA PHE A 757 -20.55 24.98 -25.37
C PHE A 757 -20.23 23.54 -25.79
N LYS A 758 -18.98 23.11 -25.71
CA LYS A 758 -18.55 21.73 -26.01
C LYS A 758 -19.20 20.69 -25.08
N VAL A 759 -19.41 21.02 -23.81
CA VAL A 759 -20.09 20.14 -22.84
C VAL A 759 -21.57 20.08 -23.17
N LYS A 760 -22.20 21.24 -23.40
CA LYS A 760 -23.59 21.32 -23.86
C LYS A 760 -23.84 20.51 -25.13
N ALA A 761 -22.95 20.64 -26.11
CA ALA A 761 -23.03 19.89 -27.37
C ALA A 761 -22.99 18.38 -27.15
N LYS A 762 -22.15 17.88 -26.24
CA LYS A 762 -22.13 16.45 -25.90
C LYS A 762 -23.39 16.00 -25.16
N VAL A 763 -23.85 16.77 -24.17
CA VAL A 763 -25.08 16.47 -23.40
C VAL A 763 -26.30 16.38 -24.31
N LEU A 764 -26.39 17.29 -25.28
CA LEU A 764 -27.50 17.39 -26.23
C LEU A 764 -27.25 16.63 -27.55
N GLY A 765 -26.11 15.96 -27.73
CA GLY A 765 -25.74 15.31 -28.99
C GLY A 765 -25.74 16.23 -30.21
N LEU A 766 -25.31 17.49 -30.04
CA LEU A 766 -25.16 18.48 -31.10
C LEU A 766 -23.79 18.38 -31.77
N ASP A 767 -23.72 18.63 -33.07
CA ASP A 767 -22.46 18.75 -33.80
C ASP A 767 -21.68 20.00 -33.34
N LEU A 768 -20.37 19.83 -33.15
CA LEU A 768 -19.48 20.96 -32.88
C LEU A 768 -19.33 21.84 -34.14
N PRO A 769 -19.21 23.17 -34.01
CA PRO A 769 -18.93 24.04 -35.15
C PRO A 769 -17.59 23.63 -35.76
N ARG A 770 -17.50 23.56 -37.09
CA ARG A 770 -16.23 23.25 -37.78
C ARG A 770 -15.26 24.41 -37.64
N ASP A 771 -13.96 24.13 -37.60
CA ASP A 771 -12.89 25.12 -37.43
C ASP A 771 -12.88 26.27 -38.47
N GLU A 772 -13.58 26.10 -39.59
CA GLU A 772 -13.73 27.11 -40.66
C GLU A 772 -14.77 28.21 -40.33
N ASP A 773 -15.62 28.01 -39.31
CA ASP A 773 -16.62 28.97 -38.83
C ASP A 773 -16.08 29.98 -37.80
N LYS A 774 -14.76 30.22 -37.79
CA LYS A 774 -14.04 31.17 -36.91
C LYS A 774 -14.28 32.65 -37.22
N SER A 775 -15.41 33.00 -37.82
CA SER A 775 -15.87 34.39 -37.69
C SER A 775 -16.39 34.55 -36.25
N PRO A 776 -15.97 35.60 -35.50
CA PRO A 776 -16.44 35.87 -34.14
C PRO A 776 -17.97 36.09 -34.01
N GLY A 777 -18.73 35.87 -35.09
CA GLY A 777 -20.18 35.97 -35.20
C GLY A 777 -20.92 34.65 -35.42
N SER A 778 -20.26 33.53 -35.75
CA SER A 778 -20.95 32.26 -36.10
C SER A 778 -21.66 31.59 -34.89
N LEU A 779 -21.04 31.59 -33.71
CA LEU A 779 -21.67 31.14 -32.46
C LEU A 779 -22.73 32.13 -31.93
N ASN A 780 -22.68 33.41 -32.34
CA ASN A 780 -23.53 34.49 -31.83
C ASN A 780 -25.01 34.42 -32.29
N HIS A 781 -25.41 33.42 -33.08
CA HIS A 781 -26.78 33.32 -33.58
C HIS A 781 -27.69 32.36 -32.80
N ARG A 782 -27.18 31.59 -31.84
CA ARG A 782 -28.00 30.59 -31.10
C ARG A 782 -28.52 31.06 -29.74
N TRP A 783 -27.97 32.10 -29.11
CA TRP A 783 -28.42 32.63 -27.82
C TRP A 783 -28.26 34.17 -27.74
N PRO A 784 -28.99 34.87 -26.84
CA PRO A 784 -28.76 36.29 -26.57
C PRO A 784 -27.31 36.53 -26.13
N LYS A 785 -26.68 37.60 -26.63
CA LYS A 785 -25.27 37.94 -26.28
C LYS A 785 -25.05 38.00 -24.77
N ASP A 786 -26.03 38.55 -24.04
CA ASP A 786 -25.96 38.77 -22.59
C ASP A 786 -26.11 37.46 -21.77
N TRP A 787 -26.39 36.33 -22.43
CA TRP A 787 -26.48 35.01 -21.80
C TRP A 787 -25.15 34.27 -21.84
N SER A 788 -24.29 34.59 -22.81
CA SER A 788 -22.96 34.00 -22.92
C SER A 788 -21.90 34.80 -22.18
N PHE A 789 -20.94 34.09 -21.59
CA PHE A 789 -19.71 34.68 -21.08
C PHE A 789 -18.52 33.90 -21.63
N GLY A 790 -17.86 34.46 -22.65
CA GLY A 790 -16.88 33.73 -23.45
C GLY A 790 -17.52 32.53 -24.17
N GLU A 791 -17.00 31.33 -23.96
CA GLU A 791 -17.53 30.07 -24.51
C GLU A 791 -18.63 29.44 -23.65
N ASN A 792 -18.94 30.03 -22.49
CA ASN A 792 -19.89 29.48 -21.53
C ASN A 792 -21.31 29.98 -21.81
N VAL A 793 -22.25 29.05 -21.89
CA VAL A 793 -23.68 29.29 -22.19
C VAL A 793 -24.57 28.53 -21.21
N PRO A 794 -25.82 28.95 -20.97
CA PRO A 794 -26.76 28.16 -20.18
C PRO A 794 -26.96 26.77 -20.78
N MET A 795 -27.14 25.74 -19.93
CA MET A 795 -27.37 24.37 -20.40
C MET A 795 -28.67 24.28 -21.20
N PHE A 796 -29.73 24.90 -20.69
CA PHE A 796 -31.05 24.95 -21.32
C PHE A 796 -31.61 26.38 -21.33
N TRP A 797 -32.60 26.61 -22.18
CA TRP A 797 -33.30 27.90 -22.27
C TRP A 797 -34.03 28.28 -20.98
N SER A 798 -34.58 27.29 -20.26
CA SER A 798 -35.42 27.44 -19.06
C SER A 798 -34.65 27.43 -17.74
N GLU A 799 -33.31 27.43 -17.77
CA GLU A 799 -32.49 27.77 -16.58
C GLU A 799 -32.74 29.21 -16.07
N THR A 800 -33.60 29.96 -16.75
CA THR A 800 -34.04 31.32 -16.42
C THR A 800 -35.38 31.39 -15.71
N LYS A 801 -35.91 30.26 -15.22
CA LYS A 801 -37.03 30.30 -14.27
C LYS A 801 -36.48 30.60 -12.88
N CYS A 802 -37.14 31.49 -12.10
CA CYS A 802 -36.69 31.77 -10.73
C CYS A 802 -37.05 30.60 -9.80
N SER A 803 -36.21 30.32 -8.80
CA SER A 803 -36.50 29.30 -7.79
C SER A 803 -37.77 29.61 -7.01
N GLY A 804 -38.03 30.89 -6.70
CA GLY A 804 -39.22 31.34 -5.96
C GLY A 804 -40.54 30.89 -6.60
N LEU A 805 -40.63 30.83 -7.94
CA LEU A 805 -41.82 30.28 -8.61
C LEU A 805 -42.04 28.82 -8.23
N TYR A 806 -40.98 28.02 -8.22
CA TYR A 806 -41.08 26.62 -7.83
C TYR A 806 -41.33 26.46 -6.33
N GLU A 807 -40.76 27.30 -5.47
CA GLU A 807 -41.07 27.28 -4.03
C GLU A 807 -42.56 27.52 -3.80
N ALA A 808 -43.13 28.54 -4.44
CA ALA A 808 -44.56 28.84 -4.41
C ALA A 808 -45.39 27.63 -4.87
N ILE A 809 -45.01 26.98 -5.98
CA ILE A 809 -45.69 25.77 -6.48
C ILE A 809 -45.57 24.60 -5.48
N LEU A 810 -44.38 24.36 -4.93
CA LEU A 810 -44.13 23.26 -4.00
C LEU A 810 -44.98 23.40 -2.73
N ASP A 811 -45.06 24.62 -2.18
CA ASP A 811 -45.86 24.93 -1.00
C ASP A 811 -47.36 24.80 -1.28
N ASN A 812 -47.83 25.46 -2.35
CA ASN A 812 -49.25 25.48 -2.75
C ASN A 812 -49.83 24.08 -2.94
N TYR A 813 -49.05 23.15 -3.47
CA TYR A 813 -49.52 21.79 -3.74
C TYR A 813 -49.02 20.75 -2.74
N GLN A 814 -48.41 21.17 -1.62
CA GLN A 814 -47.87 20.29 -0.57
C GLN A 814 -47.00 19.16 -1.14
N ILE A 815 -46.06 19.56 -1.99
CA ILE A 815 -45.13 18.63 -2.60
C ILE A 815 -44.11 18.19 -1.56
N ALA A 816 -44.00 16.88 -1.32
CA ALA A 816 -43.05 16.29 -0.38
C ALA A 816 -41.88 15.59 -1.09
N MET A 817 -42.00 15.35 -2.39
CA MET A 817 -40.97 14.72 -3.20
C MET A 817 -41.08 15.15 -4.67
N VAL A 818 -39.94 15.38 -5.33
CA VAL A 818 -39.88 15.72 -6.76
C VAL A 818 -39.13 14.63 -7.52
N CYS A 819 -39.75 14.15 -8.60
CA CYS A 819 -39.12 13.34 -9.63
C CYS A 819 -39.04 14.19 -10.91
N ASP A 820 -37.90 14.82 -11.13
CA ASP A 820 -37.69 15.71 -12.27
C ASP A 820 -37.19 14.93 -13.48
N LEU A 821 -38.04 14.80 -14.48
CA LEU A 821 -37.71 14.10 -15.72
C LEU A 821 -36.92 14.98 -16.67
N SER A 822 -36.76 16.27 -16.36
CA SER A 822 -36.01 17.24 -17.17
C SER A 822 -35.28 18.20 -16.23
N PRO A 823 -34.25 17.71 -15.52
CA PRO A 823 -33.72 18.42 -14.36
C PRO A 823 -33.10 19.76 -14.72
N SER A 824 -33.37 20.76 -13.88
CA SER A 824 -32.80 22.12 -13.95
C SER A 824 -32.33 22.61 -12.58
N SER A 825 -31.61 23.72 -12.58
CA SER A 825 -31.11 24.34 -11.35
C SER A 825 -32.21 24.91 -10.45
N ALA A 826 -33.22 25.56 -11.03
CA ALA A 826 -34.20 26.35 -10.28
C ALA A 826 -35.13 25.48 -9.41
N LEU A 827 -35.66 24.38 -9.95
CA LEU A 827 -36.52 23.47 -9.19
C LEU A 827 -35.72 22.71 -8.12
N MET A 828 -34.48 22.33 -8.43
CA MET A 828 -33.58 21.72 -7.45
C MET A 828 -33.29 22.67 -6.29
N ALA A 829 -32.98 23.95 -6.58
CA ALA A 829 -32.73 24.96 -5.56
C ALA A 829 -33.96 25.19 -4.68
N ALA A 830 -35.16 25.28 -5.27
CA ALA A 830 -36.41 25.37 -4.52
C ALA A 830 -36.63 24.16 -3.60
N CYS A 831 -36.29 22.94 -4.05
CA CYS A 831 -36.38 21.75 -3.22
C CYS A 831 -35.39 21.77 -2.06
N LEU A 832 -34.16 22.22 -2.27
CA LEU A 832 -33.18 22.40 -1.18
C LEU A 832 -33.68 23.40 -0.14
N SER A 833 -34.13 24.57 -0.58
CA SER A 833 -34.69 25.64 0.26
C SER A 833 -35.84 25.17 1.16
N ARG A 834 -36.67 24.26 0.65
CA ARG A 834 -37.84 23.71 1.37
C ARG A 834 -37.61 22.36 2.04
N ASN A 835 -36.36 21.87 2.06
CA ASN A 835 -36.01 20.55 2.61
C ASN A 835 -36.84 19.40 1.98
N ILE A 836 -37.13 19.51 0.68
CA ILE A 836 -37.88 18.53 -0.11
C ILE A 836 -36.90 17.61 -0.83
N ARG A 837 -37.17 16.29 -0.81
CA ARG A 837 -36.35 15.33 -1.56
C ARG A 837 -36.54 15.51 -3.07
N TYR A 838 -35.43 15.66 -3.77
CA TYR A 838 -35.37 15.84 -5.21
C TYR A 838 -34.57 14.71 -5.88
N HIS A 839 -35.15 14.15 -6.94
CA HIS A 839 -34.45 13.22 -7.82
C HIS A 839 -34.54 13.68 -9.28
N GLY A 840 -33.40 13.95 -9.91
CA GLY A 840 -33.33 14.36 -11.31
C GLY A 840 -32.88 13.23 -12.24
N LEU A 841 -33.59 13.02 -13.34
CA LEU A 841 -33.21 12.09 -14.40
C LEU A 841 -32.50 12.83 -15.54
N THR A 842 -31.17 12.73 -15.54
CA THR A 842 -30.31 13.49 -16.44
C THR A 842 -30.10 12.77 -17.77
N LEU A 843 -29.73 13.52 -18.80
CA LEU A 843 -29.57 13.01 -20.16
C LEU A 843 -28.28 12.20 -20.38
N SER A 844 -27.27 12.41 -19.52
CA SER A 844 -25.94 11.78 -19.59
C SER A 844 -25.17 12.05 -18.28
N ASP A 845 -24.04 11.36 -18.08
CA ASP A 845 -23.18 11.56 -16.91
C ASP A 845 -22.61 12.99 -16.83
N GLN A 846 -22.36 13.64 -17.98
CA GLN A 846 -21.92 15.04 -18.02
C GLN A 846 -23.03 16.00 -17.58
N HIS A 847 -24.29 15.65 -17.86
CA HIS A 847 -25.43 16.40 -17.34
C HIS A 847 -25.56 16.20 -15.82
N THR A 848 -25.34 14.98 -15.32
CA THR A 848 -25.26 14.71 -13.88
C THR A 848 -24.17 15.55 -13.20
N GLU A 849 -22.94 15.53 -13.72
CA GLU A 849 -21.81 16.27 -13.16
C GLU A 849 -22.09 17.79 -13.11
N PHE A 850 -22.73 18.34 -14.14
CA PHE A 850 -23.15 19.74 -14.17
C PHE A 850 -24.13 20.08 -13.05
N LEU A 851 -25.19 19.29 -12.90
CA LEU A 851 -26.22 19.54 -11.90
C LEU A 851 -25.73 19.24 -10.48
N GLU A 852 -24.88 18.23 -10.29
CA GLU A 852 -24.25 17.94 -8.99
C GLU A 852 -23.43 19.13 -8.51
N ARG A 853 -22.63 19.75 -9.38
CA ARG A 853 -21.88 20.97 -9.04
C ARG A 853 -22.78 22.13 -8.64
N LEU A 854 -23.90 22.34 -9.33
CA LEU A 854 -24.85 23.39 -8.96
C LEU A 854 -25.52 23.09 -7.62
N SER A 855 -25.93 21.84 -7.42
CA SER A 855 -26.56 21.41 -6.18
C SER A 855 -25.62 21.47 -4.98
N ASP A 856 -24.32 21.17 -5.17
CA ASP A 856 -23.31 21.33 -4.13
C ASP A 856 -23.17 22.81 -3.75
N ARG A 857 -23.08 23.71 -4.73
CA ARG A 857 -22.99 25.16 -4.47
C ARG A 857 -24.23 25.69 -3.74
N GLU A 858 -25.41 25.24 -4.13
CA GLU A 858 -26.65 25.65 -3.48
C GLU A 858 -26.77 25.06 -2.06
N ALA A 859 -26.42 23.79 -1.89
CA ALA A 859 -26.44 23.13 -0.59
C ALA A 859 -25.48 23.78 0.40
N ILE A 860 -24.31 24.27 -0.05
CA ILE A 860 -23.37 25.00 0.82
C ILE A 860 -24.03 26.21 1.48
N ARG A 861 -24.88 26.97 0.76
CA ARG A 861 -25.63 28.10 1.32
C ARG A 861 -26.56 27.66 2.44
N HIS A 862 -27.28 26.57 2.21
CA HIS A 862 -28.23 26.02 3.17
C HIS A 862 -27.54 25.36 4.37
N ILE A 863 -26.39 24.71 4.18
CA ILE A 863 -25.58 24.16 5.28
C ILE A 863 -25.04 25.28 6.18
N CYS A 864 -24.77 26.46 5.62
CA CYS A 864 -24.28 27.62 6.37
C CYS A 864 -25.39 28.42 7.06
N CYS A 865 -26.66 28.14 6.78
CA CYS A 865 -27.80 28.87 7.34
C CYS A 865 -28.32 28.19 8.62
N LYS A 866 -28.14 28.82 9.79
CA LYS A 866 -28.51 28.25 11.11
C LYS A 866 -29.96 27.78 11.25
N GLU A 867 -30.86 28.39 10.49
CA GLU A 867 -32.30 28.09 10.54
C GLU A 867 -32.69 26.92 9.61
N HIS A 868 -31.77 26.45 8.76
CA HIS A 868 -32.06 25.42 7.78
C HIS A 868 -31.82 24.00 8.34
N PRO A 869 -32.64 22.99 7.99
CA PRO A 869 -32.46 21.60 8.44
C PRO A 869 -31.13 20.94 8.05
N LEU A 870 -30.41 21.49 7.06
CA LEU A 870 -29.09 21.02 6.64
C LEU A 870 -27.94 21.63 7.46
N TRP A 871 -28.22 22.52 8.40
CA TRP A 871 -27.19 23.20 9.17
C TRP A 871 -26.37 22.23 10.00
N GLN A 872 -25.06 22.40 9.92
CA GLN A 872 -24.08 21.66 10.72
C GLN A 872 -23.02 22.66 11.17
N GLU A 873 -22.94 22.93 12.47
CA GLU A 873 -22.08 23.97 13.05
C GLU A 873 -20.62 23.87 12.56
N ASP A 874 -20.03 22.68 12.68
CA ASP A 874 -18.64 22.43 12.28
C ASP A 874 -18.42 22.60 10.77
N LEU A 875 -19.34 22.09 9.95
CA LEU A 875 -19.22 22.16 8.49
C LEU A 875 -19.48 23.56 7.97
N ALA A 876 -20.42 24.30 8.58
CA ALA A 876 -20.70 25.70 8.27
C ALA A 876 -19.47 26.58 8.55
N GLY A 877 -18.76 26.37 9.66
CA GLY A 877 -17.51 27.07 9.96
C GLY A 877 -16.45 26.86 8.86
N LEU A 878 -16.24 25.61 8.46
CA LEU A 878 -15.28 25.25 7.42
C LEU A 878 -15.67 25.79 6.04
N LEU A 879 -16.95 25.72 5.67
CA LEU A 879 -17.46 26.23 4.40
C LEU A 879 -17.35 27.75 4.29
N ASN A 880 -17.64 28.48 5.37
CA ASN A 880 -17.47 29.93 5.41
C ASN A 880 -16.01 30.37 5.24
N SER A 881 -15.06 29.56 5.74
CA SER A 881 -13.62 29.82 5.58
C SER A 881 -13.11 29.48 4.17
N HIS A 882 -13.46 28.30 3.66
CA HIS A 882 -12.89 27.77 2.41
C HIS A 882 -13.64 28.18 1.14
N PHE A 883 -14.94 28.45 1.24
CA PHE A 883 -15.84 28.78 0.13
C PHE A 883 -16.74 29.97 0.48
N PRO A 884 -16.17 31.15 0.86
CA PRO A 884 -16.95 32.29 1.32
C PRO A 884 -17.92 32.81 0.26
N THR A 885 -17.56 32.72 -1.02
CA THR A 885 -18.41 33.09 -2.17
C THR A 885 -19.65 32.21 -2.32
N GLU A 886 -19.50 30.91 -2.05
CA GLU A 886 -20.59 29.95 -2.11
C GLU A 886 -21.43 29.99 -0.83
N ALA A 887 -20.80 30.15 0.34
CA ALA A 887 -21.46 30.21 1.64
C ALA A 887 -22.24 31.51 1.86
N ASN A 888 -21.65 32.65 1.47
CA ASN A 888 -22.25 33.98 1.56
C ASN A 888 -22.20 34.65 0.19
N PRO A 889 -23.11 34.29 -0.73
CA PRO A 889 -23.20 34.98 -2.01
C PRO A 889 -23.48 36.46 -1.73
N VAL A 890 -22.50 37.33 -2.00
CA VAL A 890 -22.71 38.78 -1.96
C VAL A 890 -23.83 39.05 -2.94
N SER A 891 -24.99 39.51 -2.44
CA SER A 891 -26.03 40.04 -3.31
C SER A 891 -25.35 41.07 -4.20
N SER A 892 -25.43 40.93 -5.52
CA SER A 892 -25.02 41.92 -6.52
C SER A 892 -25.87 43.19 -6.38
N GLY A 893 -25.78 43.83 -5.23
CA GLY A 893 -26.37 45.11 -4.91
C GLY A 893 -25.39 46.18 -5.36
N LYS A 894 -25.75 46.83 -6.47
CA LYS A 894 -25.60 48.26 -6.71
C LYS A 894 -24.74 48.97 -5.66
N ASN A 895 -23.64 49.58 -6.13
CA ASN A 895 -23.00 50.76 -5.57
C ASN A 895 -23.71 51.26 -4.30
N GLN A 896 -23.09 51.02 -3.14
CA GLN A 896 -23.27 51.89 -1.99
C GLN A 896 -22.86 53.30 -2.45
N ALA A 897 -23.82 54.05 -2.97
CA ALA A 897 -23.77 55.48 -2.93
C ALA A 897 -23.81 55.85 -1.44
N ASN A 898 -22.80 56.60 -1.02
CA ASN A 898 -22.72 57.25 0.29
C ASN A 898 -24.11 57.67 0.81
N PRO A 899 -24.44 57.40 2.08
CA PRO A 899 -25.54 58.12 2.70
C PRO A 899 -25.12 59.59 2.74
N ALA A 900 -25.75 60.39 1.88
CA ALA A 900 -25.73 61.83 1.98
C ALA A 900 -26.25 62.21 3.38
N THR A 901 -25.44 62.99 4.08
CA THR A 901 -25.83 63.78 5.24
C THR A 901 -27.14 64.51 4.93
N PRO A 902 -28.11 64.57 5.85
CA PRO A 902 -29.28 65.43 5.66
C PRO A 902 -28.82 66.90 5.75
N PRO A 903 -29.29 67.81 4.89
CA PRO A 903 -29.02 69.22 5.07
C PRO A 903 -29.94 69.79 6.18
N GLU A 904 -29.38 70.69 6.98
CA GLU A 904 -30.13 71.74 7.69
C GLU A 904 -30.85 72.68 6.71
#